data_AF-A0A7K6ZAI2-F1
#
_entry.id   AF-A0A7K6ZAI2-F1
#
_cell.length_a   1.000
_cell.length_b   1.000
_cell.length_c   1.000
_cell.angle_alpha   90.00
_cell.angle_beta   90.00
_cell.angle_gamma   90.00
#
_symmetry.space_group_name_H-M   'P 1'
#
loop_
_entity.id
_entity.type
_entity.pdbx_description
1 polymer ?
#
loop_
_entity_poly.entity_id
_entity_poly.type
_entity_poly.pdbx_seq_one_letter_code
_entity_poly.pdbx_strand_id
1 'polypeptide(L)'
;GRPDIQWSNLDPLQLMEELGQFTSLEGFKELLDKAEVGQAYMERPCLDPRDPQCPASAPNKQSQQSPDIPAELSGGCHGFSRKFMRWQEELILGGTTKDSQGKLLRAEALQTMFLLMSPRQLFEHFKDDYEIHDISWSEEKAGAILEAWQRKFVELAQDSIPSNATQNVHAFSTTTLNDIMKSFSDVSVIRVAGGYLLMLAYACVTMLRWDCSKSQGAVGLAGVLLVALSVASGLGLCSLLGISFNAATTQVLPFLALGIGVDDMFLLAHAFTETSQHIPFKERTGECLKRTGTSVALTSVSNMIAFFMAALVPIPALRAFSLQAAVVVVFNFAMVLFVFPAILSLDLYRREKRRLDILCCFYSPCSSRVIQIQPQELADANDNHACHPSPYGHPGVATSTQITTTVQAFTRCDPSGHHVVTVLPPTSQVCTSPAVLLPPTDPLGSQVFTPSSSTRDLLAQLDEAKGGRECVPLPFCRWSLADFAREKYAPLLLRTRTKAVVVVLFLALLGLSLYGTTMVHDGLYLTDIVPRDTKAHAFISAQFKYFSFYNMFIVTKGGFHYPGAQAALLSLHQAFSTVKYVVREGNRDLPKMWLHYFQDWLRGLQATFDRDWQAGRITHDSYRNGSEDGALAYKLLIQTGNKKEPFNFNQLTTRRLVDENGIIPPDTFYICLTVWASNDPLGFAASQANFYPPPPEWIHDKYDTTGENLR
;
A
#
# COMPACT_ATOMS: atom_id res chain seq x y z
N GLY A 1 -26.67 45.58 -31.97
CA GLY A 1 -25.96 44.30 -31.95
C GLY A 1 -26.63 43.42 -30.93
N ARG A 2 -26.78 42.11 -31.22
CA ARG A 2 -27.18 41.15 -30.18
C ARG A 2 -26.10 41.12 -29.09
N PRO A 3 -26.47 40.90 -27.81
CA PRO A 3 -25.50 40.55 -26.78
C PRO A 3 -24.78 39.25 -27.16
N ASP A 4 -23.65 38.96 -26.50
CA ASP A 4 -22.91 37.73 -26.73
C ASP A 4 -23.84 36.52 -26.63
N ILE A 5 -23.81 35.69 -27.69
CA ILE A 5 -24.68 34.53 -27.81
C ILE A 5 -24.14 33.44 -26.88
N GLN A 6 -24.96 33.06 -25.90
CA GLN A 6 -24.68 32.00 -24.93
C GLN A 6 -25.88 31.06 -24.88
N TRP A 7 -25.69 29.83 -24.42
CA TRP A 7 -26.79 28.88 -24.25
C TRP A 7 -27.92 29.39 -23.31
N SER A 8 -27.61 30.36 -22.43
CA SER A 8 -28.56 31.01 -21.53
C SER A 8 -29.50 32.02 -22.21
N ASN A 9 -29.17 32.51 -23.41
CA ASN A 9 -29.98 33.49 -24.14
C ASN A 9 -30.26 33.09 -25.61
N LEU A 10 -29.78 31.93 -26.04
CA LEU A 10 -29.91 31.43 -27.41
C LEU A 10 -31.17 30.57 -27.58
N ASP A 11 -32.08 31.03 -28.45
CA ASP A 11 -33.08 30.17 -29.11
C ASP A 11 -32.56 29.77 -30.51
N PRO A 12 -32.19 28.49 -30.72
CA PRO A 12 -31.69 28.02 -32.01
C PRO A 12 -32.71 28.15 -33.14
N LEU A 13 -34.00 27.92 -32.89
CA LEU A 13 -35.03 27.97 -33.92
C LEU A 13 -35.25 29.40 -34.40
N GLN A 14 -35.33 30.34 -33.45
CA GLN A 14 -35.43 31.76 -33.78
C GLN A 14 -34.18 32.24 -34.53
N LEU A 15 -32.99 31.80 -34.13
CA LEU A 15 -31.75 32.16 -34.82
C LEU A 15 -31.73 31.62 -36.26
N MET A 16 -32.22 30.40 -36.50
CA MET A 16 -32.33 29.82 -37.84
C MET A 16 -33.36 30.55 -38.71
N GLU A 17 -34.46 31.03 -38.14
CA GLU A 17 -35.44 31.85 -38.87
C GLU A 17 -34.87 33.22 -39.27
N GLU A 18 -34.10 33.86 -38.37
CA GLU A 18 -33.45 35.14 -38.67
C GLU A 18 -32.35 34.99 -39.73
N LEU A 19 -31.49 33.98 -39.61
CA LEU A 19 -30.41 33.75 -40.57
C LEU A 19 -30.92 33.17 -41.90
N GLY A 20 -32.02 32.41 -41.88
CA GLY A 20 -32.66 31.83 -43.06
C GLY A 20 -33.17 32.86 -44.05
N GLN A 21 -33.28 34.13 -43.64
CA GLN A 21 -33.58 35.24 -44.55
C GLN A 21 -32.40 35.59 -45.47
N PHE A 22 -31.17 35.25 -45.07
CA PHE A 22 -29.94 35.62 -45.77
C PHE A 22 -29.31 34.45 -46.52
N THR A 23 -29.43 33.22 -46.01
CA THR A 23 -28.84 32.02 -46.59
C THR A 23 -29.75 30.80 -46.46
N SER A 24 -29.58 29.80 -47.33
CA SER A 24 -30.24 28.51 -47.14
C SER A 24 -29.60 27.77 -45.95
N LEU A 25 -30.41 27.41 -44.96
CA LEU A 25 -30.01 26.69 -43.75
C LEU A 25 -30.78 25.37 -43.57
N GLU A 26 -31.30 24.83 -44.67
CA GLU A 26 -32.16 23.63 -44.64
C GLU A 26 -31.46 22.43 -43.98
N GLY A 27 -30.19 22.17 -44.30
CA GLY A 27 -29.40 21.10 -43.68
C GLY A 27 -29.18 21.30 -42.17
N PHE A 28 -28.93 22.54 -41.71
CA PHE A 28 -28.80 22.84 -40.27
C PHE A 28 -30.13 22.68 -39.53
N LYS A 29 -31.23 23.09 -40.15
CA LYS A 29 -32.58 22.91 -39.59
C LYS A 29 -32.92 21.43 -39.45
N GLU A 30 -32.65 20.63 -40.48
CA GLU A 30 -32.84 19.18 -40.46
C GLU A 30 -31.97 18.51 -39.39
N LEU A 31 -30.72 18.97 -39.20
CA LEU A 31 -29.85 18.50 -38.12
C LEU A 31 -30.43 18.78 -36.72
N LEU A 32 -30.92 20.00 -36.47
CA LEU A 32 -31.53 20.39 -35.19
C LEU A 32 -32.83 19.62 -34.91
N ASP A 33 -33.66 19.43 -35.94
CA ASP A 33 -34.90 18.67 -35.86
C ASP A 33 -34.61 17.18 -35.61
N LYS A 34 -33.63 16.59 -36.30
CA LYS A 34 -33.21 15.19 -36.12
C LYS A 34 -32.66 14.91 -34.72
N ALA A 35 -31.98 15.89 -34.13
CA ALA A 35 -31.46 15.84 -32.77
C ALA A 35 -32.49 16.25 -31.70
N GLU A 36 -33.70 16.67 -32.11
CA GLU A 36 -34.79 17.11 -31.24
C GLU A 36 -34.32 18.17 -30.23
N VAL A 37 -33.60 19.19 -30.72
CA VAL A 37 -33.08 20.28 -29.88
C VAL A 37 -34.20 21.25 -29.49
N GLY A 38 -35.14 21.53 -30.40
CA GLY A 38 -36.20 22.51 -30.18
C GLY A 38 -35.64 23.89 -29.80
N GLN A 39 -36.22 24.52 -28.78
CA GLN A 39 -35.74 25.80 -28.21
C GLN A 39 -34.61 25.61 -27.16
N ALA A 40 -33.99 24.42 -27.12
CA ALA A 40 -32.89 24.06 -26.22
C ALA A 40 -33.18 24.32 -24.73
N TYR A 41 -32.60 25.38 -24.15
CA TYR A 41 -32.77 25.73 -22.73
C TYR A 41 -33.91 26.74 -22.49
N MET A 42 -34.43 27.39 -23.52
CA MET A 42 -35.43 28.47 -23.38
C MET A 42 -36.82 27.97 -22.97
N GLU A 43 -37.12 26.69 -23.24
CA GLU A 43 -38.38 26.02 -22.90
C GLU A 43 -38.39 25.42 -21.48
N ARG A 44 -37.25 25.44 -20.78
CA ARG A 44 -37.11 24.79 -19.47
C ARG A 44 -37.68 25.64 -18.33
N PRO A 45 -38.20 25.01 -17.26
CA PRO A 45 -38.58 25.74 -16.06
C PRO A 45 -37.37 26.42 -15.41
N CYS A 46 -37.52 27.69 -15.02
CA CYS A 46 -36.51 28.40 -14.25
C CYS A 46 -36.51 27.95 -12.80
N LEU A 47 -35.35 27.68 -12.21
CA LEU A 47 -35.24 27.37 -10.79
C LEU A 47 -35.64 28.57 -9.91
N ASP A 48 -35.23 29.78 -10.31
CA ASP A 48 -35.69 31.04 -9.73
C ASP A 48 -36.45 31.89 -10.78
N PRO A 49 -37.80 31.92 -10.73
CA PRO A 49 -38.60 32.73 -11.65
C PRO A 49 -38.39 34.24 -11.50
N ARG A 50 -37.88 34.70 -10.34
CA ARG A 50 -37.69 36.12 -10.04
C ARG A 50 -36.39 36.67 -10.64
N ASP A 51 -35.49 35.80 -11.06
CA ASP A 51 -34.24 36.19 -11.72
C ASP A 51 -34.55 36.98 -13.01
N PRO A 52 -34.01 38.21 -13.18
CA PRO A 52 -34.16 38.96 -14.42
C PRO A 52 -33.61 38.24 -15.65
N GLN A 53 -32.65 37.32 -15.51
CA GLN A 53 -32.08 36.53 -16.62
C GLN A 53 -32.96 35.35 -17.05
N CYS A 54 -33.97 34.97 -16.26
CA CYS A 54 -34.88 33.89 -16.64
C CYS A 54 -35.71 34.28 -17.88
N PRO A 55 -35.67 33.48 -18.97
CA PRO A 55 -36.29 33.82 -20.24
C PRO A 55 -37.83 33.86 -20.15
N ALA A 56 -38.45 34.70 -20.99
CA ALA A 56 -39.90 34.89 -21.02
C ALA A 56 -40.66 33.66 -21.54
N SER A 57 -40.00 32.80 -22.33
CA SER A 57 -40.52 31.54 -22.85
C SER A 57 -40.62 30.43 -21.79
N ALA A 58 -39.95 30.57 -20.64
CA ALA A 58 -39.98 29.56 -19.59
C ALA A 58 -41.41 29.44 -19.01
N PRO A 59 -41.93 28.21 -18.82
CA PRO A 59 -43.33 27.98 -18.47
C PRO A 59 -43.72 28.61 -17.13
N ASN A 60 -42.78 28.71 -16.20
CA ASN A 60 -43.03 29.22 -14.87
C ASN A 60 -42.73 30.72 -14.69
N LYS A 61 -42.17 31.41 -15.70
CA LYS A 61 -41.83 32.84 -15.62
C LYS A 61 -43.04 33.72 -15.33
N GLN A 62 -44.15 33.44 -16.01
CA GLN A 62 -45.41 34.18 -15.81
C GLN A 62 -46.08 33.85 -14.48
N SER A 63 -46.02 32.58 -14.06
CA SER A 63 -46.64 32.11 -12.81
C SER A 63 -45.88 32.53 -11.55
N GLN A 64 -44.58 32.81 -11.66
CA GLN A 64 -43.64 33.01 -10.54
C GLN A 64 -43.64 31.89 -9.48
N GLN A 65 -44.10 30.70 -9.83
CA GLN A 65 -44.06 29.52 -8.96
C GLN A 65 -42.76 28.74 -9.17
N SER A 66 -42.18 28.25 -8.07
CA SER A 66 -41.05 27.33 -8.12
C SER A 66 -41.46 26.01 -8.76
N PRO A 67 -40.61 25.40 -9.62
CA PRO A 67 -40.95 24.14 -10.28
C PRO A 67 -41.04 22.98 -9.28
N ASP A 68 -41.87 21.98 -9.60
CA ASP A 68 -41.97 20.73 -8.84
C ASP A 68 -40.76 19.83 -9.17
N ILE A 69 -39.70 19.96 -8.38
CA ILE A 69 -38.40 19.31 -8.63
C ILE A 69 -38.53 17.78 -8.79
N PRO A 70 -39.23 17.03 -7.91
CA PRO A 70 -39.44 15.60 -8.10
C PRO A 70 -40.14 15.23 -9.41
N ALA A 71 -41.09 16.04 -9.88
CA ALA A 71 -41.78 15.78 -11.14
C ALA A 71 -40.87 16.00 -12.35
N GLU A 72 -40.08 17.08 -12.34
CA GLU A 72 -39.14 17.41 -13.44
C GLU A 72 -37.98 16.42 -13.55
N LEU A 73 -37.52 15.85 -12.43
CA LEU A 73 -36.41 14.88 -12.41
C LEU A 73 -36.87 13.43 -12.60
N SER A 74 -38.18 13.17 -12.63
CA SER A 74 -38.74 11.81 -12.71
C SER A 74 -38.43 11.17 -14.07
N GLY A 75 -37.69 10.05 -14.08
CA GLY A 75 -37.35 9.36 -15.33
C GLY A 75 -36.13 9.92 -16.09
N GLY A 76 -35.35 10.78 -15.42
CA GLY A 76 -34.08 11.31 -15.90
C GLY A 76 -34.16 12.70 -16.52
N CYS A 77 -33.01 13.29 -16.80
CA CYS A 77 -32.86 14.63 -17.37
C CYS A 77 -32.26 14.54 -18.78
N HIS A 78 -32.62 15.46 -19.66
CA HIS A 78 -31.96 15.57 -20.97
C HIS A 78 -31.10 16.84 -21.02
N GLY A 79 -30.01 16.79 -21.78
CA GLY A 79 -29.24 17.97 -22.20
C GLY A 79 -29.95 18.73 -23.32
N PHE A 80 -29.22 19.51 -24.12
CA PHE A 80 -29.85 20.30 -25.20
C PHE A 80 -30.53 19.43 -26.27
N SER A 81 -30.06 18.20 -26.51
CA SER A 81 -30.71 17.23 -27.39
C SER A 81 -31.54 16.24 -26.58
N ARG A 82 -32.86 16.22 -26.81
CA ARG A 82 -33.79 15.27 -26.16
C ARG A 82 -33.51 13.81 -26.55
N LYS A 83 -33.07 13.61 -27.79
CA LYS A 83 -32.84 12.29 -28.38
C LYS A 83 -31.50 11.66 -27.99
N PHE A 84 -30.42 12.45 -27.99
CA PHE A 84 -29.06 11.92 -27.84
C PHE A 84 -28.47 12.12 -26.44
N MET A 85 -28.82 13.21 -25.75
CA MET A 85 -28.21 13.56 -24.45
C MET A 85 -29.14 13.28 -23.30
N ARG A 86 -29.64 12.06 -23.19
CA ARG A 86 -30.50 11.65 -22.08
C ARG A 86 -29.66 11.04 -20.95
N TRP A 87 -29.73 11.68 -19.78
CA TRP A 87 -29.10 11.24 -18.54
C TRP A 87 -30.14 10.58 -17.66
N GLN A 88 -29.89 9.33 -17.30
CA GLN A 88 -30.80 8.54 -16.47
C GLN A 88 -30.86 9.08 -15.04
N GLU A 89 -31.99 8.83 -14.37
CA GLU A 89 -32.23 9.30 -12.99
C GLU A 89 -31.16 8.77 -12.03
N GLU A 90 -30.76 7.50 -12.18
CA GLU A 90 -29.79 6.80 -11.34
C GLU A 90 -28.36 7.37 -11.43
N LEU A 91 -28.03 8.09 -12.52
CA LEU A 91 -26.74 8.75 -12.69
C LEU A 91 -26.67 10.10 -11.97
N ILE A 92 -27.84 10.71 -11.72
CA ILE A 92 -27.97 12.07 -11.19
C ILE A 92 -28.38 12.02 -9.71
N LEU A 93 -29.33 11.16 -9.37
CA LEU A 93 -29.96 11.08 -8.06
C LEU A 93 -29.65 9.76 -7.36
N GLY A 94 -29.31 9.89 -6.08
CA GLY A 94 -29.00 8.77 -5.20
C GLY A 94 -29.96 8.67 -4.02
N GLY A 95 -30.23 7.45 -3.56
CA GLY A 95 -31.16 7.21 -2.44
C GLY A 95 -32.60 7.62 -2.77
N THR A 96 -33.07 7.30 -3.98
CA THR A 96 -34.41 7.68 -4.44
C THR A 96 -35.51 6.85 -3.78
N THR A 97 -36.61 7.51 -3.45
CA THR A 97 -37.86 6.89 -2.98
C THR A 97 -38.94 7.22 -4.01
N LYS A 98 -39.60 6.17 -4.52
CA LYS A 98 -40.62 6.29 -5.56
C LYS A 98 -41.98 5.84 -5.01
N ASP A 99 -43.06 6.43 -5.54
CA ASP A 99 -44.43 6.02 -5.25
C ASP A 99 -44.75 4.65 -5.90
N SER A 100 -45.89 4.06 -5.54
CA SER A 100 -46.50 2.87 -6.14
C SER A 100 -46.62 2.92 -7.67
N GLN A 101 -46.75 4.12 -8.25
CA GLN A 101 -46.79 4.34 -9.69
C GLN A 101 -45.39 4.54 -10.33
N GLY A 102 -44.32 4.48 -9.54
CA GLY A 102 -42.94 4.66 -10.01
C GLY A 102 -42.50 6.11 -10.18
N LYS A 103 -43.29 7.09 -9.73
CA LYS A 103 -42.93 8.51 -9.74
C LYS A 103 -42.00 8.84 -8.58
N LEU A 104 -40.97 9.65 -8.82
CA LEU A 104 -40.03 10.10 -7.81
C LEU A 104 -40.72 11.00 -6.76
N LEU A 105 -40.48 10.72 -5.47
CA LEU A 105 -40.98 11.52 -4.35
C LEU A 105 -39.85 12.29 -3.64
N ARG A 106 -38.75 11.60 -3.34
CA ARG A 106 -37.59 12.19 -2.62
C ARG A 106 -36.30 11.49 -3.02
N ALA A 107 -35.20 12.23 -3.02
CA ALA A 107 -33.83 11.72 -3.13
C ALA A 107 -32.98 12.21 -1.94
N GLU A 108 -31.90 11.49 -1.63
CA GLU A 108 -30.98 11.83 -0.53
C GLU A 108 -29.68 12.47 -1.01
N ALA A 109 -29.24 12.17 -2.22
CA ALA A 109 -28.00 12.68 -2.80
C ALA A 109 -28.16 13.10 -4.27
N LEU A 110 -27.37 14.08 -4.69
CA LEU A 110 -27.25 14.56 -6.06
C LEU A 110 -25.80 14.45 -6.51
N GLN A 111 -25.56 14.04 -7.75
CA GLN A 111 -24.24 13.96 -8.36
C GLN A 111 -24.19 14.75 -9.66
N THR A 112 -23.08 15.48 -9.83
CA THR A 112 -22.71 16.15 -11.08
C THR A 112 -21.34 15.65 -11.51
N MET A 113 -21.21 15.25 -12.77
CA MET A 113 -19.95 14.77 -13.34
C MET A 113 -19.46 15.72 -14.41
N PHE A 114 -18.26 16.26 -14.22
CA PHE A 114 -17.57 17.04 -15.25
C PHE A 114 -16.65 16.11 -16.03
N LEU A 115 -16.97 15.90 -17.31
CA LEU A 115 -16.15 15.10 -18.21
C LEU A 115 -15.02 15.97 -18.77
N LEU A 116 -13.79 15.49 -18.63
CA LEU A 116 -12.60 16.13 -19.17
C LEU A 116 -11.94 15.20 -20.19
N MET A 117 -11.21 15.80 -21.13
CA MET A 117 -10.34 15.04 -22.03
C MET A 117 -9.21 14.35 -21.24
N SER A 118 -8.75 13.21 -21.74
CA SER A 118 -7.51 12.61 -21.26
C SER A 118 -6.29 13.46 -21.65
N PRO A 119 -5.13 13.33 -20.97
CA PRO A 119 -3.91 14.06 -21.32
C PRO A 119 -3.51 13.89 -22.80
N ARG A 120 -3.65 12.67 -23.33
CA ARG A 120 -3.39 12.36 -24.73
C ARG A 120 -4.37 13.05 -25.69
N GLN A 121 -5.67 12.99 -25.39
CA GLN A 121 -6.68 13.66 -26.22
C GLN A 121 -6.51 15.18 -26.21
N LEU A 122 -6.18 15.75 -25.04
CA LEU A 122 -5.87 17.17 -24.93
C LEU A 122 -4.62 17.54 -25.75
N PHE A 123 -3.59 16.68 -25.71
CA PHE A 123 -2.40 16.84 -26.53
C PHE A 123 -2.73 16.81 -28.02
N GLU A 124 -3.46 15.80 -28.49
CA GLU A 124 -3.86 15.64 -29.89
C GLU A 124 -4.78 16.78 -30.36
N HIS A 125 -5.68 17.28 -29.49
CA HIS A 125 -6.61 18.36 -29.80
C HIS A 125 -5.90 19.69 -30.09
N PHE A 126 -4.92 20.05 -29.26
CA PHE A 126 -4.21 21.31 -29.40
C PHE A 126 -2.95 21.21 -30.26
N LYS A 127 -2.52 20.01 -30.67
CA LYS A 127 -1.22 19.76 -31.32
C LYS A 127 -0.84 20.72 -32.44
N ASP A 128 -1.81 21.12 -33.26
CA ASP A 128 -1.63 21.98 -34.42
C ASP A 128 -2.26 23.38 -34.25
N ASP A 129 -2.62 23.75 -33.01
CA ASP A 129 -3.24 25.04 -32.69
C ASP A 129 -2.18 26.15 -32.56
N TYR A 130 -2.52 27.35 -33.03
CA TYR A 130 -1.62 28.51 -33.03
C TYR A 130 -1.35 29.01 -31.61
N GLU A 131 -2.32 28.90 -30.70
CA GLU A 131 -2.21 29.39 -29.31
C GLU A 131 -1.06 28.73 -28.52
N ILE A 132 -0.67 27.51 -28.90
CA ILE A 132 0.36 26.73 -28.21
C ILE A 132 1.65 26.58 -29.02
N HIS A 133 1.75 27.22 -30.20
CA HIS A 133 2.88 27.06 -31.11
C HIS A 133 4.21 27.54 -30.50
N ASP A 134 4.15 28.50 -29.58
CA ASP A 134 5.32 29.07 -28.89
C ASP A 134 5.84 28.18 -27.75
N ILE A 135 5.12 27.12 -27.38
CA ILE A 135 5.43 26.23 -26.27
C ILE A 135 5.78 24.84 -26.82
N SER A 136 6.83 24.20 -26.31
CA SER A 136 7.10 22.78 -26.60
C SER A 136 5.99 21.90 -26.04
N TRP A 137 4.91 21.71 -26.80
CA TRP A 137 3.72 20.99 -26.36
C TRP A 137 3.99 19.50 -26.25
N SER A 138 3.65 18.93 -25.10
CA SER A 138 3.85 17.51 -24.80
C SER A 138 2.68 16.97 -23.99
N GLU A 139 2.47 15.65 -24.04
CA GLU A 139 1.44 14.98 -23.24
C GLU A 139 1.62 15.20 -21.74
N GLU A 140 2.87 15.32 -21.27
CA GLU A 140 3.18 15.63 -19.86
C GLU A 140 2.68 17.03 -19.46
N LYS A 141 2.88 18.05 -20.32
CA LYS A 141 2.37 19.40 -20.06
C LYS A 141 0.85 19.44 -20.08
N ALA A 142 0.23 18.73 -21.03
CA ALA A 142 -1.22 18.57 -21.07
C ALA A 142 -1.75 17.94 -19.78
N GLY A 143 -1.08 16.89 -19.29
CA GLY A 143 -1.34 16.28 -17.99
C GLY A 143 -1.23 17.27 -16.83
N ALA A 144 -0.14 18.02 -16.75
CA ALA A 144 0.08 19.01 -15.69
C ALA A 144 -1.00 20.11 -15.63
N ILE A 145 -1.49 20.58 -16.79
CA ILE A 145 -2.60 21.54 -16.87
C ILE A 145 -3.88 20.93 -16.30
N LEU A 146 -4.22 19.70 -16.70
CA LEU A 146 -5.39 18.99 -16.17
C LEU A 146 -5.26 18.76 -14.67
N GLU A 147 -4.07 18.40 -14.19
CA GLU A 147 -3.85 18.21 -12.75
C GLU A 147 -4.06 19.50 -11.96
N ALA A 148 -3.52 20.62 -12.44
CA ALA A 148 -3.67 21.93 -11.82
C ALA A 148 -5.13 22.38 -11.80
N TRP A 149 -5.84 22.21 -12.92
CA TRP A 149 -7.26 22.51 -13.02
C TRP A 149 -8.09 21.67 -12.04
N GLN A 150 -7.87 20.35 -12.01
CA GLN A 150 -8.60 19.43 -11.14
C GLN A 150 -8.38 19.73 -9.66
N ARG A 151 -7.13 20.03 -9.26
CA ARG A 151 -6.84 20.42 -7.86
C ARG A 151 -7.57 21.71 -7.49
N LYS A 152 -7.54 22.73 -8.36
CA LYS A 152 -8.22 24.01 -8.08
C LYS A 152 -9.73 23.85 -8.06
N PHE A 153 -10.28 23.02 -8.95
CA PHE A 153 -11.70 22.69 -8.97
C PHE A 153 -12.16 22.04 -7.67
N VAL A 154 -11.43 21.03 -7.17
CA VAL A 154 -11.78 20.34 -5.92
C VAL A 154 -11.71 21.28 -4.72
N GLU A 155 -10.70 22.15 -4.66
CA GLU A 155 -10.59 23.17 -3.61
C GLU A 155 -11.81 24.11 -3.61
N LEU A 156 -12.11 24.72 -4.77
CA LEU A 156 -13.24 25.64 -4.92
C LEU A 156 -14.60 24.98 -4.64
N ALA A 157 -14.80 23.74 -5.11
CA ALA A 157 -16.05 23.03 -4.91
C ALA A 157 -16.28 22.70 -3.43
N GLN A 158 -15.22 22.36 -2.70
CA GLN A 158 -15.31 22.07 -1.27
C GLN A 158 -15.50 23.31 -0.40
N ASP A 159 -15.03 24.47 -0.85
CA ASP A 159 -15.15 25.76 -0.14
C ASP A 159 -16.38 26.56 -0.57
N SER A 160 -17.13 26.07 -1.56
CA SER A 160 -18.32 26.74 -2.11
C SER A 160 -19.48 26.88 -1.13
N ILE A 161 -19.55 26.01 -0.12
CA ILE A 161 -20.64 25.98 0.86
C ILE A 161 -20.15 26.47 2.23
N PRO A 162 -20.79 27.48 2.84
CA PRO A 162 -20.46 27.92 4.18
C PRO A 162 -20.79 26.82 5.20
N SER A 163 -19.96 26.67 6.22
CA SER A 163 -20.08 25.60 7.24
C SER A 163 -21.41 25.58 8.02
N ASN A 164 -22.22 26.65 7.93
CA ASN A 164 -23.53 26.77 8.57
C ASN A 164 -24.68 26.26 7.69
N ALA A 165 -24.42 25.87 6.45
CA ALA A 165 -25.43 25.30 5.57
C ALA A 165 -25.83 23.89 6.03
N THR A 166 -27.07 23.51 5.74
CA THR A 166 -27.59 22.16 6.01
C THR A 166 -27.14 21.13 4.97
N GLN A 167 -26.46 21.58 3.91
CA GLN A 167 -26.02 20.77 2.78
C GLN A 167 -24.50 20.61 2.81
N ASN A 168 -24.01 19.43 2.43
CA ASN A 168 -22.59 19.15 2.31
C ASN A 168 -22.27 18.80 0.85
N VAL A 169 -21.24 19.44 0.30
CA VAL A 169 -20.70 19.09 -1.02
C VAL A 169 -19.36 18.40 -0.85
N HIS A 170 -19.23 17.27 -1.53
CA HIS A 170 -18.00 16.49 -1.58
C HIS A 170 -17.53 16.46 -3.04
N ALA A 171 -16.33 16.98 -3.28
CA ALA A 171 -15.71 16.96 -4.60
C ALA A 171 -14.53 15.98 -4.62
N PHE A 172 -14.40 15.28 -5.74
CA PHE A 172 -13.36 14.28 -5.97
C PHE A 172 -12.95 14.30 -7.44
N SER A 173 -11.67 14.08 -7.69
CA SER A 173 -11.07 14.03 -9.03
C SER A 173 -10.11 12.84 -9.16
N THR A 174 -9.71 12.54 -10.39
CA THR A 174 -8.65 11.56 -10.66
C THR A 174 -7.33 11.93 -9.99
N THR A 175 -6.98 13.23 -9.94
CA THR A 175 -5.80 13.68 -9.19
C THR A 175 -5.90 13.42 -7.69
N THR A 176 -7.06 13.63 -7.06
CA THR A 176 -7.19 13.35 -5.62
C THR A 176 -6.98 11.87 -5.30
N LEU A 177 -7.40 10.96 -6.18
CA LEU A 177 -7.12 9.53 -6.03
C LEU A 177 -5.61 9.25 -6.08
N ASN A 178 -4.91 9.83 -7.07
CA ASN A 178 -3.46 9.71 -7.19
C ASN A 178 -2.73 10.31 -5.98
N ASP A 179 -3.18 11.46 -5.48
CA ASP A 179 -2.61 12.12 -4.30
C ASP A 179 -2.80 11.24 -3.03
N ILE A 180 -3.95 10.57 -2.88
CA ILE A 180 -4.19 9.60 -1.79
C ILE A 180 -3.25 8.39 -1.92
N MET A 181 -3.11 7.81 -3.12
CA MET A 181 -2.21 6.70 -3.36
C MET A 181 -0.74 7.09 -3.08
N LYS A 182 -0.36 8.31 -3.44
CA LYS A 182 0.97 8.88 -3.18
C LYS A 182 1.19 9.07 -1.68
N SER A 183 0.24 9.69 -0.98
CA SER A 183 0.31 9.88 0.48
C SER A 183 0.37 8.54 1.24
N PHE A 184 -0.36 7.52 0.76
CA PHE A 184 -0.27 6.17 1.30
C PHE A 184 1.08 5.50 1.01
N SER A 185 1.79 5.92 -0.05
CA SER A 185 3.14 5.42 -0.36
C SER A 185 4.25 6.18 0.38
N ASP A 186 3.96 7.39 0.85
CA ASP A 186 4.93 8.23 1.56
C ASP A 186 5.33 7.59 2.90
N VAL A 187 6.64 7.46 3.09
CA VAL A 187 7.23 6.84 4.27
C VAL A 187 7.37 7.88 5.37
N SER A 188 6.74 7.64 6.51
CA SER A 188 7.03 8.40 7.71
C SER A 188 8.35 7.92 8.30
N VAL A 189 9.44 8.62 7.95
CA VAL A 189 10.80 8.35 8.48
C VAL A 189 10.80 8.36 10.02
N ILE A 190 9.97 9.22 10.63
CA ILE A 190 9.81 9.30 12.09
C ILE A 190 9.27 7.98 12.67
N ARG A 191 8.27 7.35 12.04
CA ARG A 191 7.74 6.05 12.50
C ARG A 191 8.75 4.93 12.32
N VAL A 192 9.45 4.89 11.19
CA VAL A 192 10.49 3.88 10.93
C VAL A 192 11.63 4.03 11.94
N ALA A 193 12.23 5.22 12.04
CA ALA A 193 13.30 5.48 13.00
C ALA A 193 12.84 5.21 14.46
N GLY A 194 11.63 5.65 14.82
CA GLY A 194 11.05 5.41 16.14
C GLY A 194 10.90 3.92 16.46
N GLY A 195 10.42 3.11 15.52
CA GLY A 195 10.30 1.66 15.72
C GLY A 195 11.66 0.94 15.82
N TYR A 196 12.65 1.33 15.02
CA TYR A 196 14.01 0.79 15.13
C TYR A 196 14.68 1.19 16.45
N LEU A 197 14.52 2.45 16.90
CA LEU A 197 15.00 2.91 18.20
C LEU A 197 14.31 2.18 19.36
N LEU A 198 13.00 1.92 19.26
CA LEU A 198 12.27 1.15 20.25
C LEU A 198 12.79 -0.29 20.34
N MET A 199 13.03 -0.94 19.20
CA MET A 199 13.60 -2.29 19.16
C MET A 199 15.03 -2.34 19.71
N LEU A 200 15.84 -1.30 19.44
CA LEU A 200 17.18 -1.15 20.00
C LEU A 200 17.13 -0.99 21.52
N ALA A 201 16.24 -0.14 22.03
CA ALA A 201 16.03 0.02 23.48
C ALA A 201 15.60 -1.30 24.13
N TYR A 202 14.65 -2.01 23.51
CA TYR A 202 14.20 -3.33 23.95
C TYR A 202 15.36 -4.34 23.97
N ALA A 203 16.16 -4.43 22.91
CA ALA A 203 17.32 -5.33 22.84
C ALA A 203 18.40 -4.99 23.86
N CYS A 204 18.66 -3.71 24.08
CA CYS A 204 19.62 -3.26 25.09
C CYS A 204 19.16 -3.63 26.50
N VAL A 205 17.89 -3.35 26.86
CA VAL A 205 17.34 -3.62 28.20
C VAL A 205 17.25 -5.11 28.48
N THR A 206 16.78 -5.93 27.54
CA THR A 206 16.61 -7.38 27.72
C THR A 206 17.93 -8.13 27.83
N MET A 207 18.99 -7.64 27.16
CA MET A 207 20.33 -8.22 27.22
C MET A 207 21.22 -7.62 28.31
N LEU A 208 20.75 -6.58 29.01
CA LEU A 208 21.44 -6.01 30.15
C LEU A 208 21.28 -6.94 31.35
N ARG A 209 22.40 -7.49 31.83
CA ARG A 209 22.43 -8.26 33.08
C ARG A 209 23.11 -7.42 34.16
N TRP A 210 22.64 -7.56 35.40
CA TRP A 210 23.16 -6.81 36.56
C TRP A 210 24.62 -7.17 36.91
N ASP A 211 25.07 -8.36 36.50
CA ASP A 211 26.49 -8.71 36.52
C ASP A 211 27.22 -7.96 35.38
N CYS A 212 27.92 -6.87 35.72
CA CYS A 212 28.66 -6.03 34.77
C CYS A 212 29.65 -6.80 33.87
N SER A 213 30.13 -7.97 34.30
CA SER A 213 31.02 -8.84 33.54
C SER A 213 30.29 -9.80 32.57
N LYS A 214 28.98 -9.99 32.73
CA LYS A 214 28.14 -10.88 31.91
C LYS A 214 27.12 -10.12 31.05
N SER A 215 27.05 -8.80 31.18
CA SER A 215 26.15 -7.96 30.40
C SER A 215 26.41 -8.11 28.88
N GLN A 216 25.34 -8.05 28.07
CA GLN A 216 25.40 -8.15 26.60
C GLN A 216 24.67 -7.01 25.88
N GLY A 217 24.50 -5.84 26.53
CA GLY A 217 23.79 -4.71 25.91
C GLY A 217 24.42 -4.27 24.58
N ALA A 218 25.75 -4.29 24.49
CA ALA A 218 26.49 -3.97 23.26
C ALA A 218 26.26 -4.99 22.12
N VAL A 219 26.07 -6.28 22.46
CA VAL A 219 25.76 -7.34 21.48
C VAL A 219 24.35 -7.13 20.93
N GLY A 220 23.38 -6.82 21.80
CA GLY A 220 22.02 -6.51 21.39
C GLY A 220 21.97 -5.27 20.48
N LEU A 221 22.71 -4.22 20.83
CA LEU A 221 22.85 -3.02 20.01
C LEU A 221 23.43 -3.33 18.61
N ALA A 222 24.58 -4.02 18.58
CA ALA A 222 25.26 -4.37 17.33
C ALA A 222 24.43 -5.34 16.47
N GLY A 223 23.69 -6.26 17.10
CA GLY A 223 22.84 -7.20 16.40
C GLY A 223 21.60 -6.54 15.76
N VAL A 224 20.91 -5.63 16.47
CA VAL A 224 19.79 -4.87 15.88
C VAL A 224 20.29 -3.99 14.73
N LEU A 225 21.46 -3.36 14.86
CA LEU A 225 22.07 -2.58 13.78
C LEU A 225 22.43 -3.47 12.57
N LEU A 226 22.95 -4.67 12.82
CA LEU A 226 23.25 -5.65 11.77
C LEU A 226 21.99 -6.07 11.00
N VAL A 227 20.89 -6.36 11.70
CA VAL A 227 19.60 -6.69 11.06
C VAL A 227 19.07 -5.50 10.25
N ALA A 228 19.21 -4.26 10.76
CA ALA A 228 18.85 -3.06 10.01
C ALA A 228 19.66 -2.93 8.70
N LEU A 229 20.97 -3.18 8.76
CA LEU A 229 21.84 -3.18 7.58
C LEU A 229 21.50 -4.33 6.62
N SER A 230 21.06 -5.50 7.11
CA SER A 230 20.64 -6.58 6.23
C SER A 230 19.35 -6.25 5.48
N VAL A 231 18.39 -5.59 6.15
CA VAL A 231 17.15 -5.11 5.50
C VAL A 231 17.48 -4.08 4.43
N ALA A 232 18.32 -3.08 4.74
CA ALA A 232 18.76 -2.09 3.77
C ALA A 232 19.48 -2.73 2.57
N SER A 233 20.33 -3.73 2.82
CA SER A 233 21.07 -4.46 1.78
C SER A 233 20.15 -5.28 0.88
N GLY A 234 19.17 -6.00 1.47
CA GLY A 234 18.19 -6.78 0.72
C GLY A 234 17.27 -5.92 -0.15
N LEU A 235 16.76 -4.81 0.40
CA LEU A 235 15.96 -3.85 -0.37
C LEU A 235 16.78 -3.16 -1.47
N GLY A 236 18.04 -2.81 -1.18
CA GLY A 236 18.98 -2.25 -2.15
C GLY A 236 19.22 -3.20 -3.33
N LEU A 237 19.42 -4.50 -3.07
CA LEU A 237 19.54 -5.50 -4.14
C LEU A 237 18.25 -5.60 -4.97
N CYS A 238 17.08 -5.61 -4.33
CA CYS A 238 15.81 -5.65 -5.04
C CYS A 238 15.62 -4.45 -5.98
N SER A 239 16.08 -3.26 -5.56
CA SER A 239 16.09 -2.07 -6.40
C SER A 239 17.01 -2.23 -7.61
N LEU A 240 18.20 -2.81 -7.43
CA LEU A 240 19.16 -3.06 -8.51
C LEU A 240 18.63 -4.08 -9.52
N LEU A 241 17.80 -5.04 -9.07
CA LEU A 241 17.12 -6.02 -9.92
C LEU A 241 15.88 -5.44 -10.64
N GLY A 242 15.55 -4.17 -10.43
CA GLY A 242 14.42 -3.49 -11.09
C GLY A 242 13.05 -3.82 -10.51
N ILE A 243 12.97 -4.36 -9.29
CA ILE A 243 11.69 -4.63 -8.63
C ILE A 243 11.14 -3.32 -8.07
N SER A 244 9.97 -2.88 -8.56
CA SER A 244 9.33 -1.64 -8.12
C SER A 244 8.98 -1.68 -6.63
N PHE A 245 9.19 -0.55 -5.94
CA PHE A 245 8.76 -0.37 -4.56
C PHE A 245 7.28 -0.05 -4.48
N ASN A 246 6.62 -0.66 -3.50
CA ASN A 246 5.20 -0.48 -3.23
C ASN A 246 5.02 0.13 -1.84
N ALA A 247 3.88 0.77 -1.60
CA ALA A 247 3.54 1.33 -0.28
C ALA A 247 3.67 0.30 0.86
N ALA A 248 3.19 -0.94 0.64
CA ALA A 248 3.30 -2.00 1.64
C ALA A 248 4.76 -2.39 1.92
N THR A 249 5.63 -2.39 0.90
CA THR A 249 7.06 -2.66 1.06
C THR A 249 7.71 -1.59 1.93
N THR A 250 7.45 -0.32 1.66
CA THR A 250 8.14 0.75 2.38
C THR A 250 7.59 0.96 3.79
N GLN A 251 6.31 0.65 4.03
CA GLN A 251 5.66 0.86 5.33
C GLN A 251 5.70 -0.35 6.26
N VAL A 252 5.55 -1.57 5.76
CA VAL A 252 5.38 -2.78 6.60
C VAL A 252 6.65 -3.63 6.64
N LEU A 253 7.31 -3.80 5.49
CA LEU A 253 8.41 -4.76 5.38
C LEU A 253 9.59 -4.50 6.33
N PRO A 254 10.04 -3.25 6.58
CA PRO A 254 11.14 -2.99 7.50
C PRO A 254 10.83 -3.49 8.92
N PHE A 255 9.61 -3.29 9.41
CA PHE A 255 9.20 -3.74 10.74
C PHE A 255 9.04 -5.26 10.80
N LEU A 256 8.44 -5.85 9.76
CA LEU A 256 8.28 -7.31 9.66
C LEU A 256 9.63 -8.01 9.63
N ALA A 257 10.55 -7.56 8.76
CA ALA A 257 11.87 -8.15 8.61
C ALA A 257 12.74 -7.94 9.86
N LEU A 258 12.64 -6.78 10.52
CA LEU A 258 13.30 -6.54 11.79
C LEU A 258 12.83 -7.51 12.87
N GLY A 259 11.51 -7.73 12.99
CA GLY A 259 10.96 -8.69 13.95
C GLY A 259 11.44 -10.12 13.70
N ILE A 260 11.45 -10.57 12.44
CA ILE A 260 11.94 -11.89 12.06
C ILE A 260 13.44 -12.03 12.36
N GLY A 261 14.27 -11.03 12.02
CA GLY A 261 15.72 -11.16 12.18
C GLY A 261 16.24 -10.99 13.60
N VAL A 262 15.54 -10.21 14.43
CA VAL A 262 15.91 -10.02 15.83
C VAL A 262 15.63 -11.29 16.65
N ASP A 263 14.63 -12.11 16.29
CA ASP A 263 14.36 -13.40 16.96
C ASP A 263 15.56 -14.36 16.89
N ASP A 264 16.11 -14.57 15.68
CA ASP A 264 17.29 -15.41 15.46
C ASP A 264 18.52 -14.89 16.22
N MET A 265 18.68 -13.56 16.28
CA MET A 265 19.74 -12.89 17.05
C MET A 265 19.61 -13.17 18.55
N PHE A 266 18.40 -13.02 19.12
CA PHE A 266 18.13 -13.28 20.53
C PHE A 266 18.39 -14.74 20.89
N LEU A 267 17.93 -15.67 20.05
CA LEU A 267 18.12 -17.10 20.26
C LEU A 267 19.61 -17.47 20.32
N LEU A 268 20.42 -16.97 19.38
CA LEU A 268 21.87 -17.19 19.37
C LEU A 268 22.55 -16.56 20.58
N ALA A 269 22.24 -15.31 20.92
CA ALA A 269 22.85 -14.63 22.06
C ALA A 269 22.50 -15.32 23.39
N HIS A 270 21.25 -15.78 23.57
CA HIS A 270 20.84 -16.50 24.77
C HIS A 270 21.55 -17.85 24.89
N ALA A 271 21.54 -18.67 23.83
CA ALA A 271 22.23 -19.96 23.80
C ALA A 271 23.73 -19.82 24.07
N PHE A 272 24.32 -18.72 23.62
CA PHE A 272 25.71 -18.39 23.88
C PHE A 272 25.98 -18.10 25.36
N THR A 273 25.06 -17.45 26.07
CA THR A 273 25.19 -17.26 27.53
C THR A 273 25.01 -18.53 28.34
N GLU A 274 24.22 -19.48 27.84
CA GLU A 274 24.01 -20.77 28.52
C GLU A 274 25.14 -21.77 28.25
N THR A 275 26.00 -21.50 27.26
CA THR A 275 27.12 -22.38 26.93
C THR A 275 28.07 -22.50 28.12
N SER A 276 28.29 -23.74 28.58
CA SER A 276 29.03 -24.04 29.80
C SER A 276 30.46 -23.51 29.75
N GLN A 277 30.92 -22.92 30.86
CA GLN A 277 32.30 -22.42 31.01
C GLN A 277 33.38 -23.52 30.89
N HIS A 278 32.99 -24.79 30.93
CA HIS A 278 33.89 -25.95 30.84
C HIS A 278 34.46 -26.22 29.44
N ILE A 279 33.95 -25.59 28.37
CA ILE A 279 34.46 -25.74 27.00
C ILE A 279 35.58 -24.72 26.75
N PRO A 280 36.71 -25.11 26.10
CA PRO A 280 37.81 -24.21 25.79
C PRO A 280 37.36 -23.01 24.94
N PHE A 281 37.94 -21.85 25.20
CA PHE A 281 37.56 -20.55 24.60
C PHE A 281 37.41 -20.60 23.08
N LYS A 282 38.33 -21.27 22.40
CA LYS A 282 38.39 -21.37 20.93
C LYS A 282 37.22 -22.15 20.31
N GLU A 283 36.59 -23.04 21.06
CA GLU A 283 35.52 -23.92 20.56
C GLU A 283 34.11 -23.44 20.94
N ARG A 284 33.98 -22.45 21.85
CA ARG A 284 32.67 -21.99 22.36
C ARG A 284 31.74 -21.44 21.28
N THR A 285 32.27 -20.62 20.35
CA THR A 285 31.46 -20.10 19.23
C THR A 285 30.99 -21.21 18.30
N GLY A 286 31.86 -22.19 18.03
CA GLY A 286 31.53 -23.35 17.21
C GLY A 286 30.46 -24.25 17.84
N GLU A 287 30.57 -24.52 19.14
CA GLU A 287 29.59 -25.36 19.85
C GLU A 287 28.22 -24.67 19.97
N CYS A 288 28.19 -23.35 20.21
CA CYS A 288 26.93 -22.59 20.18
C CYS A 288 26.28 -22.63 18.81
N LEU A 289 27.07 -22.45 17.74
CA LEU A 289 26.55 -22.49 16.37
C LEU A 289 26.08 -23.90 15.98
N LYS A 290 26.78 -24.95 16.41
CA LYS A 290 26.38 -26.34 16.20
C LYS A 290 25.05 -26.66 16.87
N ARG A 291 24.83 -26.16 18.09
CA ARG A 291 23.60 -26.42 18.86
C ARG A 291 22.40 -25.62 18.37
N THR A 292 22.60 -24.33 18.04
CA THR A 292 21.50 -23.38 17.79
C THR A 292 21.39 -22.96 16.33
N GLY A 293 22.49 -22.98 15.58
CA GLY A 293 22.54 -22.56 14.17
C GLY A 293 21.72 -23.45 13.25
N THR A 294 21.54 -24.75 13.58
CA THR A 294 20.65 -25.65 12.83
C THR A 294 19.18 -25.24 12.96
N SER A 295 18.75 -24.80 14.14
CA SER A 295 17.40 -24.27 14.37
C SER A 295 17.18 -22.97 13.60
N VAL A 296 18.14 -22.04 13.65
CA VAL A 296 18.09 -20.76 12.92
C VAL A 296 18.06 -20.98 11.41
N ALA A 297 18.82 -21.95 10.89
CA ALA A 297 18.77 -22.30 9.47
C ALA A 297 17.40 -22.87 9.08
N LEU A 298 16.81 -23.73 9.92
CA LEU A 298 15.49 -24.30 9.65
C LEU A 298 14.39 -23.23 9.63
N THR A 299 14.39 -22.31 10.60
CA THR A 299 13.42 -21.20 10.64
C THR A 299 13.57 -20.28 9.43
N SER A 300 14.80 -19.87 9.12
CA SER A 300 15.11 -18.99 7.98
C SER A 300 14.75 -19.62 6.62
N VAL A 301 15.10 -20.89 6.39
CA VAL A 301 14.75 -21.59 5.14
C VAL A 301 13.24 -21.77 5.02
N SER A 302 12.54 -22.07 6.11
CA SER A 302 11.08 -22.18 6.10
C SER A 302 10.42 -20.85 5.75
N ASN A 303 10.89 -19.75 6.35
CA ASN A 303 10.43 -18.40 6.04
C ASN A 303 10.70 -18.02 4.57
N MET A 304 11.89 -18.35 4.06
CA MET A 304 12.26 -18.13 2.66
C MET A 304 11.31 -18.86 1.71
N ILE A 305 11.06 -20.16 1.93
CA ILE A 305 10.13 -20.95 1.12
C ILE A 305 8.72 -20.37 1.19
N ALA A 306 8.25 -19.97 2.39
CA ALA A 306 6.93 -19.38 2.56
C ALA A 306 6.77 -18.08 1.76
N PHE A 307 7.74 -17.17 1.81
CA PHE A 307 7.69 -15.93 1.02
C PHE A 307 7.84 -16.18 -0.49
N PHE A 308 8.65 -17.15 -0.92
CA PHE A 308 8.71 -17.54 -2.34
C PHE A 308 7.40 -18.15 -2.84
N MET A 309 6.74 -18.98 -2.03
CA MET A 309 5.42 -19.52 -2.36
C MET A 309 4.37 -18.41 -2.43
N ALA A 310 4.43 -17.41 -1.55
CA ALA A 310 3.57 -16.24 -1.60
C ALA A 310 3.76 -15.39 -2.88
N ALA A 311 4.94 -15.47 -3.53
CA ALA A 311 5.20 -14.78 -4.79
C ALA A 311 4.45 -15.37 -6.01
N LEU A 312 3.80 -16.52 -5.86
CA LEU A 312 2.95 -17.12 -6.90
C LEU A 312 1.60 -16.41 -7.05
N VAL A 313 1.24 -15.53 -6.10
CA VAL A 313 -0.01 -14.75 -6.16
C VAL A 313 0.01 -13.82 -7.39
N PRO A 314 -1.03 -13.82 -8.24
CA PRO A 314 -1.04 -13.09 -9.51
C PRO A 314 -1.15 -11.57 -9.37
N ILE A 315 -1.28 -11.04 -8.15
CA ILE A 315 -1.38 -9.61 -7.87
C ILE A 315 0.04 -9.00 -7.84
N PRO A 316 0.42 -8.15 -8.81
CA PRO A 316 1.81 -7.67 -8.95
C PRO A 316 2.35 -6.99 -7.70
N ALA A 317 1.52 -6.23 -6.99
CA ALA A 317 1.90 -5.54 -5.77
C ALA A 317 2.30 -6.51 -4.64
N LEU A 318 1.54 -7.59 -4.45
CA LEU A 318 1.84 -8.62 -3.45
C LEU A 318 3.01 -9.51 -3.88
N ARG A 319 3.13 -9.78 -5.18
CA ARG A 319 4.27 -10.50 -5.76
C ARG A 319 5.59 -9.77 -5.53
N ALA A 320 5.64 -8.46 -5.79
CA ALA A 320 6.85 -7.67 -5.53
C ALA A 320 7.19 -7.61 -4.03
N PHE A 321 6.18 -7.40 -3.17
CA PHE A 321 6.35 -7.39 -1.70
C PHE A 321 6.94 -8.72 -1.19
N SER A 322 6.37 -9.85 -1.61
CA SER A 322 6.81 -11.19 -1.18
C SER A 322 8.21 -11.54 -1.69
N LEU A 323 8.55 -11.18 -2.95
CA LEU A 323 9.91 -11.33 -3.47
C LEU A 323 10.92 -10.48 -2.69
N GLN A 324 10.59 -9.23 -2.40
CA GLN A 324 11.43 -8.35 -1.59
C GLN A 324 11.62 -8.91 -0.17
N ALA A 325 10.56 -9.41 0.46
CA ALA A 325 10.63 -10.07 1.76
C ALA A 325 11.51 -11.32 1.74
N ALA A 326 11.38 -12.18 0.72
CA ALA A 326 12.21 -13.37 0.56
C ALA A 326 13.70 -13.02 0.46
N VAL A 327 14.06 -12.04 -0.38
CA VAL A 327 15.45 -11.57 -0.54
C VAL A 327 15.97 -11.00 0.79
N VAL A 328 15.19 -10.16 1.48
CA VAL A 328 15.59 -9.60 2.78
C VAL A 328 15.83 -10.70 3.82
N VAL A 329 14.98 -11.73 3.87
CA VAL A 329 15.16 -12.88 4.78
C VAL A 329 16.45 -13.64 4.45
N VAL A 330 16.80 -13.82 3.18
CA VAL A 330 18.08 -14.44 2.76
C VAL A 330 19.28 -13.63 3.25
N PHE A 331 19.26 -12.30 3.08
CA PHE A 331 20.33 -11.43 3.59
C PHE A 331 20.42 -11.45 5.12
N ASN A 332 19.27 -11.43 5.80
CA ASN A 332 19.21 -11.52 7.25
C ASN A 332 19.80 -12.84 7.74
N PHE A 333 19.41 -13.98 7.16
CA PHE A 333 19.98 -15.29 7.46
C PHE A 333 21.49 -15.31 7.28
N ALA A 334 22.01 -14.79 6.16
CA ALA A 334 23.44 -14.72 5.90
C ALA A 334 24.16 -13.85 6.96
N MET A 335 23.66 -12.66 7.27
CA MET A 335 24.28 -11.76 8.25
C MET A 335 24.25 -12.36 9.67
N VAL A 336 23.14 -12.95 10.08
CA VAL A 336 22.98 -13.57 11.40
C VAL A 336 23.79 -14.86 11.53
N LEU A 337 24.00 -15.65 10.46
CA LEU A 337 24.79 -16.86 10.54
C LEU A 337 26.31 -16.60 10.43
N PHE A 338 26.74 -15.62 9.63
CA PHE A 338 28.17 -15.37 9.38
C PHE A 338 28.75 -14.24 10.23
N VAL A 339 28.05 -13.09 10.31
CA VAL A 339 28.61 -11.87 10.95
C VAL A 339 28.29 -11.83 12.44
N PHE A 340 27.08 -12.22 12.85
CA PHE A 340 26.69 -12.16 14.26
C PHE A 340 27.54 -13.06 15.19
N PRO A 341 27.93 -14.30 14.83
CA PRO A 341 28.85 -15.09 15.64
C PRO A 341 30.24 -14.45 15.77
N ALA A 342 30.68 -13.67 14.78
CA ALA A 342 31.91 -12.89 14.88
C ALA A 342 31.76 -11.78 15.94
N ILE A 343 30.62 -11.07 15.97
CA ILE A 343 30.30 -10.08 17.03
C ILE A 343 30.27 -10.75 18.41
N LEU A 344 29.64 -11.93 18.53
CA LEU A 344 29.65 -12.72 19.77
C LEU A 344 31.07 -13.14 20.19
N SER A 345 31.93 -13.51 19.24
CA SER A 345 33.32 -13.87 19.53
C SER A 345 34.15 -12.69 20.04
N LEU A 346 33.93 -11.48 19.49
CA LEU A 346 34.56 -10.25 19.98
C LEU A 346 34.07 -9.90 21.39
N ASP A 347 32.79 -10.10 21.66
CA ASP A 347 32.21 -9.91 22.99
C ASP A 347 32.78 -10.90 24.02
N LEU A 348 33.05 -12.16 23.65
CA LEU A 348 33.76 -13.10 24.53
C LEU A 348 35.14 -12.59 24.93
N TYR A 349 35.92 -12.12 23.95
CA TYR A 349 37.26 -11.62 24.21
C TYR A 349 37.23 -10.38 25.12
N ARG A 350 36.21 -9.53 24.97
CA ARG A 350 35.96 -8.40 25.88
C ARG A 350 35.63 -8.85 27.30
N ARG A 351 34.79 -9.88 27.46
CA ARG A 351 34.41 -10.43 28.77
C ARG A 351 35.56 -11.10 29.50
N GLU A 352 36.39 -11.83 28.77
CA GLU A 352 37.61 -12.43 29.33
C GLU A 352 38.53 -11.35 29.90
N LYS A 353 38.64 -10.20 29.21
CA LYS A 353 39.37 -9.02 29.70
C LYS A 353 38.61 -8.16 30.72
N ARG A 354 37.42 -8.56 31.18
CA ARG A 354 36.59 -7.86 32.20
C ARG A 354 36.37 -6.35 31.94
N ARG A 355 36.17 -5.97 30.67
CA ARG A 355 35.93 -4.56 30.26
C ARG A 355 34.43 -4.22 30.25
N LEU A 356 34.09 -2.94 30.41
CA LEU A 356 32.70 -2.46 30.38
C LEU A 356 32.05 -2.58 28.98
N ASP A 357 30.70 -2.62 28.95
CA ASP A 357 29.88 -2.87 27.73
C ASP A 357 29.86 -1.71 26.72
N ILE A 358 29.55 -0.49 27.17
CA ILE A 358 29.27 0.66 26.26
C ILE A 358 30.53 1.55 26.05
N LEU A 359 31.54 1.43 26.91
CA LEU A 359 32.83 2.12 26.81
C LEU A 359 33.98 1.12 26.97
N CYS A 360 34.32 0.46 25.87
CA CYS A 360 35.28 -0.67 25.79
C CYS A 360 36.72 -0.38 26.28
N CYS A 361 37.01 0.85 26.70
CA CYS A 361 38.33 1.30 27.18
C CYS A 361 38.48 1.29 28.70
N PHE A 362 37.39 1.21 29.48
CA PHE A 362 37.44 1.24 30.95
C PHE A 362 37.22 -0.15 31.56
N TYR A 363 38.02 -0.49 32.60
CA TYR A 363 37.89 -1.72 33.38
C TYR A 363 36.73 -1.62 34.38
N SER A 364 36.01 -2.73 34.61
CA SER A 364 34.88 -2.75 35.56
C SER A 364 35.36 -2.59 37.02
N PRO A 365 34.75 -1.69 37.82
CA PRO A 365 35.12 -1.49 39.23
C PRO A 365 34.71 -2.64 40.16
N CYS A 366 33.96 -3.64 39.68
CA CYS A 366 33.53 -4.82 40.43
C CYS A 366 34.41 -6.06 40.17
N SER A 367 35.72 -5.89 40.00
CA SER A 367 36.65 -7.01 39.89
C SER A 367 37.27 -7.30 41.25
N SER A 368 36.85 -8.39 41.90
CA SER A 368 37.67 -9.03 42.93
C SER A 368 39.05 -9.32 42.32
N ARG A 369 40.08 -8.67 42.87
CA ARG A 369 41.48 -8.83 42.48
C ARG A 369 41.91 -10.21 43.01
N VAL A 370 41.99 -11.20 42.13
CA VAL A 370 42.62 -12.48 42.49
C VAL A 370 44.12 -12.23 42.52
N ILE A 371 44.69 -12.11 43.71
CA ILE A 371 46.15 -12.10 43.91
C ILE A 371 46.59 -13.56 43.82
N GLN A 372 47.29 -13.90 42.73
CA GLN A 372 47.99 -15.17 42.61
C GLN A 372 49.27 -15.05 43.45
N ILE A 373 49.26 -15.61 44.67
CA ILE A 373 50.48 -15.73 45.46
C ILE A 373 51.30 -16.85 44.83
N GLN A 374 52.37 -16.48 44.13
CA GLN A 374 53.39 -17.41 43.69
C GLN A 374 54.30 -17.68 44.88
N PRO A 375 54.59 -18.95 45.25
CA PRO A 375 55.51 -19.21 46.35
C PRO A 375 56.89 -18.73 45.93
N GLN A 376 57.40 -17.72 46.62
CA GLN A 376 58.75 -17.22 46.44
C GLN A 376 59.68 -18.12 47.25
N GLU A 377 60.56 -18.85 46.54
CA GLU A 377 61.69 -19.51 47.18
C GLU A 377 62.60 -18.44 47.80
N LEU A 378 62.71 -18.47 49.12
CA LEU A 378 63.63 -17.62 49.86
C LEU A 378 64.95 -18.39 49.98
N ALA A 379 65.84 -18.16 49.03
CA ALA A 379 67.23 -18.59 49.11
C ALA A 379 67.99 -17.72 50.14
N ASP A 380 68.95 -18.37 50.79
CA ASP A 380 69.75 -17.94 51.92
C ASP A 380 70.39 -16.55 51.80
N ALA A 381 70.27 -15.74 52.87
CA ALA A 381 71.29 -14.76 53.24
C ALA A 381 71.27 -14.52 54.76
N ASN A 382 72.44 -14.78 55.34
CA ASN A 382 72.86 -14.73 56.72
C ASN A 382 72.73 -13.31 57.33
N ASP A 383 72.28 -13.20 58.60
CA ASP A 383 73.01 -12.51 59.69
C ASP A 383 72.10 -12.15 60.89
N ASN A 384 72.38 -12.81 62.02
CA ASN A 384 72.47 -12.28 63.39
C ASN A 384 71.56 -11.09 63.82
N HIS A 385 70.53 -11.35 64.64
CA HIS A 385 70.49 -10.99 66.08
C HIS A 385 69.07 -10.97 66.68
N ALA A 386 68.91 -11.77 67.74
CA ALA A 386 68.06 -11.69 68.94
C ALA A 386 66.76 -10.85 68.97
N CYS A 387 65.66 -11.55 69.27
CA CYS A 387 64.34 -11.02 69.63
C CYS A 387 64.30 -10.27 70.98
N HIS A 388 63.35 -9.33 71.13
CA HIS A 388 62.83 -8.91 72.43
C HIS A 388 61.27 -8.81 72.42
N PRO A 389 60.60 -9.29 73.50
CA PRO A 389 59.14 -9.25 73.68
C PRO A 389 58.66 -8.08 74.57
N SER A 390 57.37 -7.75 74.48
CA SER A 390 56.64 -6.80 75.33
C SER A 390 56.04 -7.46 76.60
N PRO A 391 55.86 -6.74 77.74
CA PRO A 391 55.37 -7.36 78.97
C PRO A 391 54.04 -6.80 79.57
N TYR A 392 53.26 -7.76 80.11
CA TYR A 392 52.22 -7.74 81.19
C TYR A 392 50.74 -7.37 80.97
N GLY A 393 49.85 -8.32 81.36
CA GLY A 393 48.44 -8.09 81.70
C GLY A 393 47.41 -9.25 81.82
N HIS A 394 47.75 -10.46 82.31
CA HIS A 394 46.88 -11.55 82.90
C HIS A 394 45.63 -12.13 82.14
N PRO A 395 45.05 -13.26 82.60
CA PRO A 395 45.29 -14.61 82.13
C PRO A 395 44.13 -15.15 81.25
N GLY A 396 44.34 -15.29 79.95
CA GLY A 396 43.43 -16.00 79.05
C GLY A 396 44.05 -17.32 78.63
N VAL A 397 43.40 -18.44 78.94
CA VAL A 397 43.72 -19.75 78.38
C VAL A 397 43.66 -19.65 76.85
N ALA A 398 44.81 -19.62 76.19
CA ALA A 398 44.90 -19.66 74.73
C ALA A 398 45.25 -21.10 74.31
N THR A 399 44.23 -21.89 73.98
CA THR A 399 44.39 -23.11 73.18
C THR A 399 44.92 -22.73 71.80
N SER A 400 46.18 -23.04 71.50
CA SER A 400 46.69 -22.94 70.12
C SER A 400 46.22 -24.17 69.34
N THR A 401 45.18 -24.02 68.53
CA THR A 401 44.83 -25.00 67.50
C THR A 401 45.81 -24.85 66.33
N GLN A 402 46.79 -25.75 66.23
CA GLN A 402 47.63 -25.86 65.06
C GLN A 402 46.87 -26.68 63.99
N ILE A 403 46.42 -26.03 62.93
CA ILE A 403 45.81 -26.72 61.78
C ILE A 403 46.92 -27.09 60.82
N THR A 404 47.33 -28.36 60.81
CA THR A 404 48.26 -28.89 59.81
C THR A 404 47.45 -29.55 58.69
N THR A 405 47.34 -28.90 57.53
CA THR A 405 46.81 -29.53 56.32
C THR A 405 47.91 -30.33 55.63
N THR A 406 47.89 -31.66 55.75
CA THR A 406 48.72 -32.54 54.93
C THR A 406 47.98 -32.93 53.66
N VAL A 407 48.60 -32.74 52.51
CA VAL A 407 48.07 -33.17 51.21
C VAL A 407 48.72 -34.50 50.83
N GLN A 408 47.94 -35.58 50.72
CA GLN A 408 48.40 -36.83 50.11
C GLN A 408 47.85 -36.94 48.69
N ALA A 409 48.75 -37.09 47.71
CA ALA A 409 48.40 -37.26 46.31
C ALA A 409 48.30 -38.75 45.96
N PHE A 410 47.23 -39.14 45.26
CA PHE A 410 47.12 -40.46 44.65
C PHE A 410 47.13 -40.34 43.14
N THR A 411 48.02 -41.10 42.50
CA THR A 411 48.15 -41.16 41.05
C THR A 411 47.39 -42.38 40.52
N ARG A 412 46.49 -42.20 39.55
CA ARG A 412 45.81 -43.32 38.88
C ARG A 412 46.08 -43.24 37.37
N CYS A 413 46.46 -44.37 36.78
CA CYS A 413 46.63 -44.53 35.34
C CYS A 413 45.38 -45.16 34.72
N ASP A 414 45.00 -44.69 33.53
CA ASP A 414 43.98 -45.30 32.67
C ASP A 414 44.54 -46.60 32.02
N PRO A 415 43.75 -47.67 31.79
CA PRO A 415 44.21 -48.93 31.20
C PRO A 415 44.86 -48.85 29.80
N SER A 416 44.87 -47.69 29.15
CA SER A 416 45.53 -47.46 27.86
C SER A 416 46.93 -46.81 27.95
N GLY A 417 47.41 -46.45 29.14
CA GLY A 417 48.82 -46.05 29.37
C GLY A 417 49.25 -44.66 28.87
N HIS A 418 48.36 -43.83 28.33
CA HIS A 418 48.74 -42.52 27.76
C HIS A 418 48.42 -41.30 28.64
N HIS A 419 47.67 -41.44 29.74
CA HIS A 419 47.34 -40.32 30.64
C HIS A 419 47.42 -40.70 32.12
N VAL A 420 48.10 -39.84 32.88
CA VAL A 420 48.24 -39.91 34.34
C VAL A 420 47.38 -38.82 34.95
N VAL A 421 46.39 -39.18 35.77
CA VAL A 421 45.53 -38.21 36.47
C VAL A 421 45.82 -38.28 37.97
N THR A 422 46.24 -37.15 38.54
CA THR A 422 46.43 -36.97 39.98
C THR A 422 45.23 -36.23 40.55
N VAL A 423 44.45 -36.89 41.41
CA VAL A 423 43.29 -36.27 42.07
C VAL A 423 43.69 -35.90 43.50
N LEU A 424 43.49 -34.62 43.87
CA LEU A 424 43.69 -34.13 45.24
C LEU A 424 42.32 -33.89 45.90
N PRO A 425 41.82 -34.79 46.77
CA PRO A 425 40.69 -34.48 47.62
C PRO A 425 41.17 -33.73 48.89
N PRO A 426 40.46 -32.69 49.36
CA PRO A 426 40.80 -32.03 50.62
C PRO A 426 40.25 -32.85 51.79
N THR A 427 41.12 -33.35 52.68
CA THR A 427 40.73 -33.88 53.99
C THR A 427 41.48 -33.12 55.08
N SER A 428 40.75 -32.43 55.95
CA SER A 428 41.27 -31.84 57.18
C SER A 428 40.99 -32.78 58.36
N GLN A 429 42.01 -33.07 59.16
CA GLN A 429 41.87 -33.71 60.48
C GLN A 429 42.53 -32.83 61.55
N VAL A 430 41.91 -32.74 62.72
CA VAL A 430 42.35 -31.90 63.85
C VAL A 430 42.73 -32.80 65.03
N CYS A 431 43.97 -32.69 65.53
CA CYS A 431 44.43 -33.37 66.75
C CYS A 431 45.02 -32.35 67.74
N THR A 432 44.81 -32.55 69.04
CA THR A 432 45.34 -31.72 70.15
C THR A 432 46.04 -32.58 71.19
N SER A 433 47.15 -32.11 71.78
CA SER A 433 47.89 -32.79 72.85
C SER A 433 48.41 -31.80 73.92
N PRO A 434 48.58 -32.21 75.22
CA PRO A 434 48.79 -31.29 76.35
C PRO A 434 50.27 -31.08 76.76
N ALA A 435 50.53 -30.04 77.58
CA ALA A 435 51.85 -29.47 77.94
C ALA A 435 52.39 -29.86 79.34
N VAL A 436 53.72 -29.69 79.57
CA VAL A 436 54.47 -29.92 80.83
C VAL A 436 55.31 -28.68 81.21
N LEU A 437 55.50 -28.44 82.53
CA LEU A 437 56.05 -27.27 83.25
C LEU A 437 57.56 -27.36 83.61
N LEU A 438 58.21 -26.20 83.95
CA LEU A 438 59.19 -25.89 85.06
C LEU A 438 60.09 -24.60 84.76
N PRO A 439 60.93 -24.00 85.66
CA PRO A 439 60.67 -22.80 86.52
C PRO A 439 61.77 -21.64 86.43
N PRO A 440 61.76 -20.55 87.27
CA PRO A 440 62.24 -19.17 86.91
C PRO A 440 63.35 -18.52 87.79
N THR A 441 63.91 -17.34 87.40
CA THR A 441 64.55 -16.30 88.28
C THR A 441 64.74 -14.88 87.63
N ASP A 442 64.06 -13.87 88.19
CA ASP A 442 64.28 -12.43 88.57
C ASP A 442 65.32 -11.39 88.00
N PRO A 443 65.08 -10.04 88.19
CA PRO A 443 65.47 -8.91 87.28
C PRO A 443 66.17 -7.65 87.92
N LEU A 444 66.56 -6.61 87.15
CA LEU A 444 66.69 -5.18 87.62
C LEU A 444 66.98 -4.08 86.52
N GLY A 445 66.36 -2.88 86.65
CA GLY A 445 66.89 -1.53 86.28
C GLY A 445 66.46 -0.88 84.94
N SER A 446 65.51 0.10 84.89
CA SER A 446 65.67 1.59 84.85
C SER A 446 66.31 2.16 83.54
N GLN A 447 66.01 3.33 82.93
CA GLN A 447 65.02 4.44 82.92
C GLN A 447 65.49 5.41 81.76
N VAL A 448 64.66 6.39 81.32
CA VAL A 448 65.02 7.75 80.77
C VAL A 448 64.94 8.06 79.24
N PHE A 449 63.90 8.87 78.90
CA PHE A 449 63.75 10.10 78.07
C PHE A 449 64.33 10.31 76.63
N THR A 450 63.39 10.48 75.65
CA THR A 450 63.11 11.57 74.63
C THR A 450 64.21 12.55 74.13
N PRO A 451 63.99 13.39 73.06
CA PRO A 451 63.23 13.30 71.78
C PRO A 451 64.01 13.87 70.54
N SER A 452 63.46 13.75 69.32
CA SER A 452 63.38 14.80 68.26
C SER A 452 63.50 14.32 66.79
N SER A 453 62.51 14.76 65.99
CA SER A 453 62.58 15.26 64.60
C SER A 453 63.12 14.38 63.46
N SER A 454 62.26 14.03 62.49
CA SER A 454 62.30 14.65 61.16
C SER A 454 61.19 14.11 60.25
N THR A 455 60.50 15.05 59.61
CA THR A 455 59.37 14.92 58.69
C THR A 455 59.79 14.33 57.34
N ARG A 456 59.44 13.07 57.06
CA ARG A 456 59.40 12.55 55.67
C ARG A 456 58.65 11.24 55.44
N ASP A 457 57.57 10.94 56.17
CA ASP A 457 56.76 9.73 55.92
C ASP A 457 55.26 9.92 56.22
N LEU A 458 54.64 10.94 55.61
CA LEU A 458 53.21 11.24 55.82
C LEU A 458 52.44 11.39 54.50
N LEU A 459 52.64 10.46 53.56
CA LEU A 459 51.81 10.31 52.36
C LEU A 459 51.52 8.84 51.98
N ALA A 460 51.69 7.88 52.90
CA ALA A 460 51.44 6.45 52.64
C ALA A 460 50.49 5.77 53.64
N GLN A 461 49.82 6.50 54.53
CA GLN A 461 48.93 5.92 55.57
C GLN A 461 47.48 6.42 55.54
N LEU A 462 47.00 6.94 54.41
CA LEU A 462 45.59 7.36 54.26
C LEU A 462 44.74 6.48 53.33
N ASP A 463 45.22 5.29 52.96
CA ASP A 463 44.46 4.38 52.06
C ASP A 463 44.16 2.98 52.64
N GLU A 464 44.33 2.78 53.96
CA GLU A 464 43.81 1.60 54.67
C GLU A 464 42.62 1.95 55.57
N ALA A 465 41.49 2.27 54.94
CA ALA A 465 40.18 2.20 55.57
C ALA A 465 39.08 2.09 54.51
N LYS A 466 39.09 1.03 53.70
CA LYS A 466 37.91 0.60 52.95
C LYS A 466 37.74 -0.91 53.09
N GLY A 467 37.03 -1.29 54.16
CA GLY A 467 36.40 -2.60 54.24
C GLY A 467 35.62 -2.86 52.95
N GLY A 468 35.88 -4.02 52.35
CA GLY A 468 35.18 -4.46 51.15
C GLY A 468 33.67 -4.39 51.39
N ARG A 469 33.00 -3.48 50.68
CA ARG A 469 31.55 -3.56 50.53
C ARG A 469 31.28 -4.75 49.62
N GLU A 470 30.99 -5.90 50.22
CA GLU A 470 30.17 -6.90 49.53
C GLU A 470 28.87 -6.20 49.13
N CYS A 471 28.58 -6.16 47.83
CA CYS A 471 27.25 -5.80 47.35
C CYS A 471 26.28 -6.84 47.89
N VAL A 472 25.62 -6.54 49.01
CA VAL A 472 24.44 -7.28 49.47
C VAL A 472 23.39 -7.17 48.35
N PRO A 473 22.97 -8.27 47.71
CA PRO A 473 21.92 -8.20 46.72
C PRO A 473 20.61 -7.89 47.44
N LEU A 474 19.95 -6.81 47.04
CA LEU A 474 18.59 -6.47 47.47
C LEU A 474 17.63 -7.66 47.17
N PRO A 475 16.78 -8.08 48.13
CA PRO A 475 15.99 -9.32 48.05
C PRO A 475 14.91 -9.32 46.95
N PHE A 476 14.65 -8.19 46.29
CA PHE A 476 13.69 -8.09 45.18
C PHE A 476 14.24 -8.46 43.80
N CYS A 477 15.56 -8.67 43.65
CA CYS A 477 16.22 -8.76 42.34
C CYS A 477 16.76 -10.16 41.98
N ARG A 478 15.98 -11.23 42.24
CA ARG A 478 16.26 -12.61 41.77
C ARG A 478 15.28 -13.11 40.70
N TRP A 479 14.63 -12.21 39.96
CA TRP A 479 13.66 -12.61 38.93
C TRP A 479 14.32 -12.76 37.56
N SER A 480 14.80 -13.97 37.26
CA SER A 480 15.12 -14.38 35.89
C SER A 480 13.87 -14.96 35.22
N LEU A 481 13.62 -14.62 33.95
CA LEU A 481 12.53 -15.22 33.17
C LEU A 481 12.65 -16.76 33.12
N ALA A 482 13.89 -17.27 33.06
CA ALA A 482 14.16 -18.71 33.05
C ALA A 482 13.77 -19.37 34.39
N ASP A 483 14.03 -18.70 35.53
CA ASP A 483 13.68 -19.21 36.85
C ASP A 483 12.16 -19.21 37.05
N PHE A 484 11.47 -18.15 36.61
CA PHE A 484 10.00 -18.12 36.59
C PHE A 484 9.41 -19.26 35.74
N ALA A 485 9.96 -19.47 34.54
CA ALA A 485 9.52 -20.53 33.64
C ALA A 485 9.69 -21.92 34.27
N ARG A 486 10.82 -22.15 34.96
CA ARG A 486 11.15 -23.44 35.59
C ARG A 486 10.39 -23.70 36.88
N GLU A 487 10.29 -22.70 37.76
CA GLU A 487 9.76 -22.87 39.11
C GLU A 487 8.24 -22.64 39.21
N LYS A 488 7.66 -21.80 38.36
CA LYS A 488 6.24 -21.42 38.43
C LYS A 488 5.44 -21.94 37.24
N TYR A 489 5.91 -21.71 36.02
CA TYR A 489 5.14 -22.04 34.81
C TYR A 489 5.13 -23.55 34.48
N ALA A 490 6.30 -24.20 34.45
CA ALA A 490 6.39 -25.62 34.12
C ALA A 490 5.63 -26.54 35.10
N PRO A 491 5.72 -26.37 36.44
CA PRO A 491 4.95 -27.18 37.39
C PRO A 491 3.43 -26.99 37.25
N LEU A 492 2.98 -25.78 36.89
CA LEU A 492 1.58 -25.49 36.63
C LEU A 492 1.06 -26.28 35.41
N LEU A 493 1.82 -26.31 34.32
CA LEU A 493 1.49 -27.06 33.10
C LEU A 493 1.61 -28.58 33.25
N LEU A 494 2.47 -29.07 34.14
CA LEU A 494 2.63 -30.51 34.37
C LEU A 494 1.41 -31.13 35.06
N ARG A 495 0.63 -30.34 35.81
CA ARG A 495 -0.56 -30.82 36.52
C ARG A 495 -1.66 -31.25 35.53
N THR A 496 -2.16 -32.48 35.67
CA THR A 496 -3.16 -33.09 34.76
C THR A 496 -4.44 -32.27 34.62
N ARG A 497 -4.92 -31.65 35.72
CA ARG A 497 -6.10 -30.75 35.69
C ARG A 497 -5.86 -29.53 34.79
N THR A 498 -4.67 -28.91 34.88
CA THR A 498 -4.31 -27.76 34.04
C THR A 498 -4.22 -28.18 32.58
N LYS A 499 -3.60 -29.33 32.27
CA LYS A 499 -3.54 -29.85 30.89
C LYS A 499 -4.93 -30.03 30.28
N ALA A 500 -5.86 -30.63 31.03
CA ALA A 500 -7.23 -30.81 30.57
C ALA A 500 -7.92 -29.46 30.29
N VAL A 501 -7.78 -28.48 31.19
CA VAL A 501 -8.31 -27.12 30.99
C VAL A 501 -7.71 -26.45 29.76
N VAL A 502 -6.40 -26.54 29.57
CA VAL A 502 -5.70 -25.97 28.40
C VAL A 502 -6.21 -26.59 27.11
N VAL A 503 -6.33 -27.93 27.04
CA VAL A 503 -6.85 -28.62 25.84
C VAL A 503 -8.29 -28.19 25.55
N VAL A 504 -9.17 -28.15 26.56
CA VAL A 504 -10.56 -27.71 26.38
C VAL A 504 -10.61 -26.26 25.90
N LEU A 505 -9.79 -25.37 26.46
CA LEU A 505 -9.70 -23.97 26.05
C LEU A 505 -9.25 -23.82 24.59
N PHE A 506 -8.20 -24.55 24.17
CA PHE A 506 -7.72 -24.50 22.78
C PHE A 506 -8.70 -25.15 21.79
N LEU A 507 -9.44 -26.19 22.20
CA LEU A 507 -10.53 -26.75 21.39
C LEU A 507 -11.69 -25.75 21.24
N ALA A 508 -12.05 -25.04 22.30
CA ALA A 508 -13.05 -23.98 22.24
C ALA A 508 -12.58 -22.81 21.35
N LEU A 509 -11.32 -22.41 21.47
CA LEU A 509 -10.72 -21.37 20.63
C LEU A 509 -10.65 -21.80 19.16
N LEU A 510 -10.35 -23.07 18.88
CA LEU A 510 -10.40 -23.65 17.54
C LEU A 510 -11.83 -23.68 16.98
N GLY A 511 -12.82 -24.07 17.79
CA GLY A 511 -14.22 -24.02 17.39
C GLY A 511 -14.68 -22.60 17.05
N LEU A 512 -14.29 -21.62 17.88
CA LEU A 512 -14.57 -20.21 17.64
C LEU A 512 -13.86 -19.67 16.40
N SER A 513 -12.60 -20.06 16.16
CA SER A 513 -11.87 -19.62 14.97
C SER A 513 -12.45 -20.23 13.69
N LEU A 514 -12.84 -21.51 13.70
CA LEU A 514 -13.55 -22.17 12.59
C LEU A 514 -14.94 -21.57 12.34
N TYR A 515 -15.62 -21.11 13.39
CA TYR A 515 -16.85 -20.33 13.20
C TYR A 515 -16.53 -18.96 12.59
N GLY A 516 -15.48 -18.29 13.08
CA GLY A 516 -15.02 -17.01 12.56
C GLY A 516 -14.66 -17.06 11.07
N THR A 517 -14.06 -18.16 10.58
CA THR A 517 -13.76 -18.31 9.15
C THR A 517 -15.02 -18.37 8.29
N THR A 518 -16.18 -18.78 8.82
CA THR A 518 -17.46 -18.73 8.09
C THR A 518 -18.06 -17.33 7.96
N MET A 519 -17.56 -16.36 8.75
CA MET A 519 -18.04 -14.98 8.77
C MET A 519 -17.14 -14.02 7.99
N VAL A 520 -16.06 -14.50 7.37
CA VAL A 520 -15.15 -13.67 6.58
C VAL A 520 -15.84 -13.33 5.26
N HIS A 521 -16.02 -12.04 5.00
CA HIS A 521 -16.54 -11.54 3.72
C HIS A 521 -15.41 -11.29 2.73
N ASP A 522 -15.65 -11.62 1.46
CA ASP A 522 -14.74 -11.31 0.37
C ASP A 522 -14.86 -9.84 -0.04
N GLY A 523 -13.71 -9.15 -0.12
CA GLY A 523 -13.64 -7.79 -0.66
C GLY A 523 -12.70 -6.88 0.12
N LEU A 524 -12.12 -5.91 -0.58
CA LEU A 524 -11.41 -4.78 0.00
C LEU A 524 -12.02 -3.51 -0.60
N TYR A 525 -12.65 -2.70 0.24
CA TYR A 525 -13.26 -1.46 -0.22
C TYR A 525 -12.21 -0.36 -0.29
N LEU A 526 -12.34 0.56 -1.27
CA LEU A 526 -11.43 1.70 -1.37
C LEU A 526 -11.51 2.59 -0.11
N THR A 527 -12.64 2.58 0.60
CA THR A 527 -12.82 3.26 1.89
C THR A 527 -11.84 2.80 2.97
N ASP A 528 -11.34 1.56 2.90
CA ASP A 528 -10.41 1.02 3.90
C ASP A 528 -8.98 1.53 3.72
N ILE A 529 -8.64 2.00 2.51
CA ILE A 529 -7.32 2.55 2.18
C ILE A 529 -7.26 4.05 2.52
N VAL A 530 -8.38 4.74 2.42
CA VAL A 530 -8.47 6.19 2.61
C VAL A 530 -8.55 6.50 4.11
N PRO A 531 -7.77 7.46 4.65
CA PRO A 531 -7.84 7.82 6.06
C PRO A 531 -9.25 8.25 6.49
N ARG A 532 -9.71 7.69 7.61
CA ARG A 532 -10.96 8.09 8.29
C ARG A 532 -10.82 9.57 8.69
N ASP A 533 -11.91 10.33 8.58
CA ASP A 533 -11.98 11.79 8.81
C ASP A 533 -11.47 12.72 7.69
N THR A 534 -11.33 12.21 6.46
CA THR A 534 -11.02 13.05 5.28
C THR A 534 -12.27 13.35 4.44
N LYS A 535 -12.29 14.51 3.78
CA LYS A 535 -13.35 14.87 2.80
C LYS A 535 -13.42 13.83 1.65
N ALA A 536 -12.28 13.25 1.28
CA ALA A 536 -12.22 12.19 0.28
C ALA A 536 -12.86 10.88 0.76
N HIS A 537 -12.65 10.48 2.02
CA HIS A 537 -13.35 9.32 2.60
C HIS A 537 -14.87 9.54 2.62
N ALA A 538 -15.32 10.75 2.99
CA ALA A 538 -16.74 11.11 2.97
C ALA A 538 -17.34 11.03 1.55
N PHE A 539 -16.62 11.53 0.54
CA PHE A 539 -17.01 11.39 -0.87
C PHE A 539 -17.16 9.92 -1.27
N ILE A 540 -16.12 9.12 -1.08
CA ILE A 540 -16.10 7.71 -1.51
C ILE A 540 -17.18 6.92 -0.78
N SER A 541 -17.38 7.17 0.51
CA SER A 541 -18.47 6.55 1.28
C SER A 541 -19.85 6.94 0.74
N ALA A 542 -20.06 8.20 0.35
CA ALA A 542 -21.31 8.65 -0.25
C ALA A 542 -21.52 8.03 -1.65
N GLN A 543 -20.46 7.96 -2.45
CA GLN A 543 -20.48 7.34 -3.77
C GLN A 543 -20.85 5.85 -3.68
N PHE A 544 -20.19 5.07 -2.83
CA PHE A 544 -20.53 3.65 -2.67
C PHE A 544 -21.94 3.44 -2.11
N LYS A 545 -22.40 4.31 -1.22
CA LYS A 545 -23.73 4.20 -0.61
C LYS A 545 -24.87 4.52 -1.59
N TYR A 546 -24.71 5.59 -2.37
CA TYR A 546 -25.80 6.15 -3.18
C TYR A 546 -25.66 5.92 -4.68
N PHE A 547 -24.43 5.82 -5.18
CA PHE A 547 -24.09 5.81 -6.61
C PHE A 547 -23.19 4.61 -6.95
N SER A 548 -23.69 3.41 -6.70
CA SER A 548 -22.97 2.14 -6.91
C SER A 548 -23.03 1.64 -8.37
N PHE A 549 -22.98 2.56 -9.33
CA PHE A 549 -22.94 2.24 -10.76
C PHE A 549 -21.52 2.34 -11.32
N TYR A 550 -21.25 1.58 -12.37
CA TYR A 550 -19.99 1.57 -13.07
C TYR A 550 -20.22 1.64 -14.57
N ASN A 551 -19.41 2.45 -15.27
CA ASN A 551 -19.43 2.48 -16.72
C ASN A 551 -18.73 1.22 -17.25
N MET A 552 -19.43 0.47 -18.11
CA MET A 552 -18.91 -0.73 -18.75
C MET A 552 -19.00 -0.59 -20.27
N PHE A 553 -17.86 -0.74 -20.95
CA PHE A 553 -17.79 -0.72 -22.40
C PHE A 553 -17.47 -2.12 -22.91
N ILE A 554 -18.37 -2.67 -23.73
CA ILE A 554 -18.18 -3.97 -24.38
C ILE A 554 -17.57 -3.70 -25.75
N VAL A 555 -16.33 -4.15 -25.95
CA VAL A 555 -15.56 -3.87 -27.16
C VAL A 555 -15.39 -5.15 -27.96
N THR A 556 -15.88 -5.15 -29.19
CA THR A 556 -15.61 -6.21 -30.18
C THR A 556 -14.24 -5.97 -30.83
N LYS A 557 -13.41 -7.02 -30.92
CA LYS A 557 -12.04 -6.94 -31.48
C LYS A 557 -11.97 -7.52 -32.89
N GLY A 558 -10.79 -7.44 -33.52
CA GLY A 558 -10.51 -8.02 -34.83
C GLY A 558 -10.80 -9.53 -34.89
N GLY A 559 -11.11 -10.02 -36.10
CA GLY A 559 -11.52 -11.41 -36.35
C GLY A 559 -13.04 -11.62 -36.44
N PHE A 560 -13.84 -10.56 -36.25
CA PHE A 560 -15.29 -10.58 -36.42
C PHE A 560 -15.69 -10.00 -37.79
N HIS A 561 -16.43 -10.76 -38.59
CA HIS A 561 -16.94 -10.30 -39.89
C HIS A 561 -18.23 -9.48 -39.70
N TYR A 562 -18.07 -8.19 -39.36
CA TYR A 562 -19.19 -7.27 -39.09
C TYR A 562 -20.30 -7.29 -40.16
N PRO A 563 -20.00 -7.25 -41.48
CA PRO A 563 -21.06 -7.19 -42.49
C PRO A 563 -21.95 -8.43 -42.51
N GLY A 564 -21.38 -9.61 -42.27
CA GLY A 564 -22.12 -10.89 -42.31
C GLY A 564 -22.71 -11.33 -40.97
N ALA A 565 -22.25 -10.75 -39.85
CA ALA A 565 -22.62 -11.17 -38.50
C ALA A 565 -23.42 -10.10 -37.72
N GLN A 566 -24.12 -9.20 -38.41
CA GLN A 566 -24.93 -8.14 -37.79
C GLN A 566 -26.00 -8.70 -36.84
N ALA A 567 -26.68 -9.79 -37.23
CA ALA A 567 -27.68 -10.46 -36.40
C ALA A 567 -27.10 -11.00 -35.08
N ALA A 568 -25.85 -11.47 -35.10
CA ALA A 568 -25.18 -11.93 -33.88
C ALA A 568 -24.88 -10.75 -32.93
N LEU A 569 -24.52 -9.57 -33.47
CA LEU A 569 -24.30 -8.37 -32.67
C LEU A 569 -25.60 -7.86 -32.03
N LEU A 570 -26.70 -7.86 -32.77
CA LEU A 570 -28.04 -7.54 -32.25
C LEU A 570 -28.48 -8.55 -31.18
N SER A 571 -28.27 -9.84 -31.41
CA SER A 571 -28.58 -10.88 -30.43
C SER A 571 -27.73 -10.75 -29.16
N LEU A 572 -26.45 -10.38 -29.29
CA LEU A 572 -25.57 -10.09 -28.15
C LEU A 572 -26.11 -8.93 -27.32
N HIS A 573 -26.48 -7.82 -27.99
CA HIS A 573 -27.06 -6.67 -27.32
C HIS A 573 -28.36 -7.04 -26.59
N GLN A 574 -29.26 -7.77 -27.25
CA GLN A 574 -30.51 -8.21 -26.65
C GLN A 574 -30.29 -9.17 -25.47
N ALA A 575 -29.25 -10.01 -25.48
CA ALA A 575 -28.94 -10.88 -24.36
C ALA A 575 -28.66 -10.12 -23.06
N PHE A 576 -28.16 -8.86 -23.13
CA PHE A 576 -27.97 -8.02 -21.95
C PHE A 576 -29.28 -7.60 -21.27
N SER A 577 -30.42 -7.72 -21.94
CA SER A 577 -31.73 -7.49 -21.31
C SER A 577 -32.02 -8.51 -20.19
N THR A 578 -31.34 -9.66 -20.19
CA THR A 578 -31.46 -10.68 -19.14
C THR A 578 -30.64 -10.34 -17.90
N VAL A 579 -29.64 -9.46 -18.02
CA VAL A 579 -28.77 -9.08 -16.91
C VAL A 579 -29.48 -8.09 -16.00
N LYS A 580 -29.56 -8.41 -14.71
CA LYS A 580 -30.28 -7.60 -13.71
C LYS A 580 -29.62 -6.25 -13.43
N TYR A 581 -28.30 -6.17 -13.55
CA TYR A 581 -27.51 -5.00 -13.14
C TYR A 581 -27.28 -3.96 -14.26
N VAL A 582 -27.88 -4.15 -15.43
CA VAL A 582 -27.81 -3.16 -16.51
C VAL A 582 -28.90 -2.12 -16.28
N VAL A 583 -28.50 -0.85 -16.22
CA VAL A 583 -29.44 0.27 -16.10
C VAL A 583 -30.23 0.39 -17.40
N ARG A 584 -31.56 0.45 -17.28
CA ARG A 584 -32.48 0.49 -18.42
C ARG A 584 -33.09 1.88 -18.53
N GLU A 585 -33.44 2.26 -19.75
CA GLU A 585 -34.21 3.49 -19.95
C GLU A 585 -35.65 3.34 -19.46
N GLY A 586 -36.40 4.44 -19.37
CA GLY A 586 -37.75 4.48 -18.78
C GLY A 586 -38.75 3.49 -19.37
N ASN A 587 -38.56 3.05 -20.62
CA ASN A 587 -39.37 2.03 -21.28
C ASN A 587 -38.93 0.58 -20.99
N ARG A 588 -37.95 0.39 -20.09
CA ARG A 588 -37.21 -0.87 -19.83
C ARG A 588 -36.34 -1.35 -20.99
N ASP A 589 -36.13 -0.50 -21.99
CA ASP A 589 -35.24 -0.77 -23.11
C ASP A 589 -33.78 -0.58 -22.71
N LEU A 590 -32.90 -1.27 -23.44
CA LEU A 590 -31.46 -1.10 -23.32
C LEU A 590 -31.03 0.19 -24.02
N PRO A 591 -29.98 0.88 -23.54
CA PRO A 591 -29.37 1.97 -24.28
C PRO A 591 -28.96 1.53 -25.68
N LYS A 592 -29.28 2.32 -26.70
CA LYS A 592 -29.02 1.97 -28.10
C LYS A 592 -27.50 1.83 -28.36
N MET A 593 -27.08 0.70 -28.94
CA MET A 593 -25.74 0.58 -29.55
C MET A 593 -25.61 1.38 -30.86
N TRP A 594 -24.37 1.62 -31.30
CA TRP A 594 -24.03 2.31 -32.55
C TRP A 594 -24.73 1.74 -33.79
N LEU A 595 -24.92 0.41 -33.86
CA LEU A 595 -25.58 -0.21 -35.01
C LEU A 595 -27.06 0.21 -35.14
N HIS A 596 -27.75 0.49 -34.02
CA HIS A 596 -29.12 1.02 -34.10
C HIS A 596 -29.14 2.43 -34.68
N TYR A 597 -28.23 3.30 -34.24
CA TYR A 597 -28.12 4.66 -34.80
C TYR A 597 -27.76 4.62 -36.28
N PHE A 598 -26.84 3.73 -36.66
CA PHE A 598 -26.44 3.53 -38.05
C PHE A 598 -27.60 3.02 -38.93
N GLN A 599 -28.36 2.03 -38.45
CA GLN A 599 -29.55 1.52 -39.16
C GLN A 599 -30.66 2.57 -39.26
N ASP A 600 -30.95 3.29 -38.16
CA ASP A 600 -31.98 4.32 -38.12
C ASP A 600 -31.62 5.48 -39.08
N TRP A 601 -30.34 5.84 -39.18
CA TRP A 601 -29.86 6.84 -40.13
C TRP A 601 -30.03 6.39 -41.58
N LEU A 602 -29.60 5.17 -41.93
CA LEU A 602 -29.78 4.64 -43.29
C LEU A 602 -31.25 4.48 -43.69
N ARG A 603 -32.13 4.12 -42.75
CA ARG A 603 -33.58 4.10 -42.97
C ARG A 603 -34.13 5.50 -43.24
N GLY A 604 -33.64 6.51 -42.52
CA GLY A 604 -33.95 7.92 -42.75
C GLY A 604 -33.58 8.35 -44.17
N LEU A 605 -32.34 8.05 -44.60
CA LEU A 605 -31.86 8.31 -45.95
C LEU A 605 -32.67 7.59 -47.03
N GLN A 606 -33.03 6.33 -46.81
CA GLN A 606 -33.88 5.59 -47.76
C GLN A 606 -35.27 6.23 -47.88
N ALA A 607 -35.86 6.67 -46.76
CA ALA A 607 -37.18 7.30 -46.77
C ALA A 607 -37.17 8.67 -47.47
N THR A 608 -36.12 9.48 -47.29
CA THR A 608 -35.97 10.76 -48.01
C THR A 608 -35.75 10.54 -49.50
N PHE A 609 -34.96 9.54 -49.88
CA PHE A 609 -34.79 9.12 -51.27
C PHE A 609 -36.11 8.66 -51.90
N ASP A 610 -36.84 7.74 -51.27
CA ASP A 610 -38.10 7.21 -51.79
C ASP A 610 -39.13 8.34 -52.00
N ARG A 611 -39.17 9.32 -51.08
CA ARG A 611 -40.00 10.52 -51.19
C ARG A 611 -39.58 11.43 -52.35
N ASP A 612 -38.29 11.66 -52.52
CA ASP A 612 -37.76 12.52 -53.57
C ASP A 612 -37.86 11.89 -54.97
N TRP A 613 -37.75 10.56 -55.04
CA TRP A 613 -37.98 9.78 -56.24
C TRP A 613 -39.45 9.83 -56.66
N GLN A 614 -40.38 9.63 -55.73
CA GLN A 614 -41.82 9.75 -55.98
C GLN A 614 -42.24 11.16 -56.41
N ALA A 615 -41.60 12.19 -55.84
CA ALA A 615 -41.82 13.58 -56.22
C ALA A 615 -41.15 13.98 -57.55
N GLY A 616 -40.38 13.08 -58.19
CA GLY A 616 -39.65 13.37 -59.42
C GLY A 616 -38.48 14.34 -59.26
N ARG A 617 -38.03 14.58 -58.02
CA ARG A 617 -36.89 15.46 -57.71
C ARG A 617 -35.54 14.81 -57.99
N ILE A 618 -35.48 13.49 -57.83
CA ILE A 618 -34.34 12.65 -58.18
C ILE A 618 -34.75 11.77 -59.36
N THR A 619 -33.90 11.73 -60.38
CA THR A 619 -34.05 10.92 -61.58
C THR A 619 -32.78 10.09 -61.78
N HIS A 620 -32.80 9.15 -62.71
CA HIS A 620 -31.64 8.31 -63.01
C HIS A 620 -30.41 9.13 -63.46
N ASP A 621 -30.62 10.28 -64.08
CA ASP A 621 -29.53 11.10 -64.65
C ASP A 621 -29.23 12.37 -63.84
N SER A 622 -30.11 12.75 -62.89
CA SER A 622 -29.96 13.97 -62.11
C SER A 622 -30.52 13.83 -60.69
N TYR A 623 -29.67 14.15 -59.71
CA TYR A 623 -30.00 14.24 -58.28
C TYR A 623 -29.94 15.69 -57.75
N ARG A 624 -29.67 16.69 -58.61
CA ARG A 624 -29.45 18.09 -58.20
C ARG A 624 -30.69 18.77 -57.62
N ASN A 625 -31.87 18.37 -58.07
CA ASN A 625 -33.14 18.93 -57.62
C ASN A 625 -33.70 18.22 -56.36
N GLY A 626 -33.04 17.16 -55.88
CA GLY A 626 -33.39 16.43 -54.66
C GLY A 626 -32.99 17.15 -53.37
N SER A 627 -33.42 16.64 -52.22
CA SER A 627 -32.88 17.03 -50.92
C SER A 627 -31.41 16.62 -50.78
N GLU A 628 -30.70 17.20 -49.80
CA GLU A 628 -29.31 16.86 -49.51
C GLU A 628 -29.17 15.38 -49.10
N ASP A 629 -29.99 14.93 -48.14
CA ASP A 629 -30.07 13.53 -47.73
C ASP A 629 -30.50 12.59 -48.87
N GLY A 630 -31.43 13.02 -49.73
CA GLY A 630 -31.84 12.26 -50.90
C GLY A 630 -30.71 12.10 -51.93
N ALA A 631 -29.90 13.14 -52.14
CA ALA A 631 -28.72 13.08 -53.00
C ALA A 631 -27.62 12.19 -52.39
N LEU A 632 -27.45 12.22 -51.08
CA LEU A 632 -26.53 11.31 -50.37
C LEU A 632 -26.97 9.85 -50.50
N ALA A 633 -28.26 9.58 -50.28
CA ALA A 633 -28.84 8.25 -50.45
C ALA A 633 -28.67 7.72 -51.89
N TYR A 634 -28.88 8.58 -52.90
CA TYR A 634 -28.60 8.26 -54.31
C TYR A 634 -27.15 7.81 -54.51
N LYS A 635 -26.17 8.55 -53.96
CA LYS A 635 -24.74 8.21 -54.04
C LYS A 635 -24.40 6.89 -53.33
N LEU A 636 -25.11 6.53 -52.26
CA LEU A 636 -24.91 5.26 -51.57
C LEU A 636 -25.53 4.07 -52.30
N LEU A 637 -26.71 4.24 -52.91
CA LEU A 637 -27.44 3.17 -53.61
C LEU A 637 -26.73 2.69 -54.88
N ILE A 638 -26.00 3.56 -55.58
CA ILE A 638 -25.24 3.20 -56.78
C ILE A 638 -23.95 2.41 -56.47
N GLN A 639 -23.51 2.38 -55.20
CA GLN A 639 -22.25 1.74 -54.82
C GLN A 639 -22.37 0.22 -54.85
N THR A 640 -21.45 -0.45 -55.51
CA THR A 640 -21.42 -1.92 -55.59
C THR A 640 -20.59 -2.56 -54.48
N GLY A 641 -19.66 -1.81 -53.87
CA GLY A 641 -18.65 -2.33 -52.92
C GLY A 641 -17.43 -2.97 -53.61
N ASN A 642 -17.45 -3.13 -54.94
CA ASN A 642 -16.33 -3.70 -55.69
C ASN A 642 -15.36 -2.62 -56.15
N LYS A 643 -14.07 -2.79 -55.83
CA LYS A 643 -13.00 -1.84 -56.22
C LYS A 643 -12.84 -1.67 -57.75
N LYS A 644 -13.19 -2.70 -58.54
CA LYS A 644 -13.02 -2.66 -60.01
C LYS A 644 -14.16 -1.96 -60.73
N GLU A 645 -15.38 -2.12 -60.23
CA GLU A 645 -16.60 -1.55 -60.80
C GLU A 645 -17.43 -0.92 -59.67
N PRO A 646 -17.00 0.24 -59.15
CA PRO A 646 -17.58 0.81 -57.94
C PRO A 646 -19.05 1.26 -58.09
N PHE A 647 -19.50 1.55 -59.32
CA PHE A 647 -20.84 2.09 -59.57
C PHE A 647 -21.69 1.21 -60.48
N ASN A 648 -22.97 1.09 -60.15
CA ASN A 648 -23.98 0.51 -61.02
C ASN A 648 -25.33 1.22 -60.87
N PHE A 649 -25.68 2.07 -61.84
CA PHE A 649 -26.92 2.85 -61.81
C PHE A 649 -28.19 2.00 -61.93
N ASN A 650 -28.11 0.81 -62.55
CA ASN A 650 -29.27 -0.10 -62.62
C ASN A 650 -29.70 -0.62 -61.24
N GLN A 651 -28.88 -0.44 -60.20
CA GLN A 651 -29.19 -0.84 -58.83
C GLN A 651 -30.10 0.16 -58.09
N LEU A 652 -30.26 1.39 -58.59
CA LEU A 652 -30.99 2.48 -57.92
C LEU A 652 -32.42 2.13 -57.50
N THR A 653 -33.12 1.36 -58.33
CA THR A 653 -34.53 0.97 -58.08
C THR A 653 -34.68 -0.42 -57.49
N THR A 654 -33.64 -1.25 -57.57
CA THR A 654 -33.68 -2.66 -57.14
C THR A 654 -33.09 -2.89 -55.77
N ARG A 655 -32.13 -2.05 -55.35
CA ARG A 655 -31.43 -2.15 -54.08
C ARG A 655 -32.03 -1.23 -53.03
N ARG A 656 -32.04 -1.67 -51.77
CA ARG A 656 -32.32 -0.82 -50.60
C ARG A 656 -31.08 -0.72 -49.73
N LEU A 657 -30.94 0.40 -49.02
CA LEU A 657 -29.83 0.64 -48.07
C LEU A 657 -29.94 -0.24 -46.82
N VAL A 658 -31.17 -0.57 -46.41
CA VAL A 658 -31.47 -1.46 -45.29
C VAL A 658 -32.60 -2.38 -45.70
N ASP A 659 -32.43 -3.67 -45.48
CA ASP A 659 -33.46 -4.67 -45.76
C ASP A 659 -34.63 -4.57 -44.75
N GLU A 660 -35.76 -5.20 -45.05
CA GLU A 660 -36.94 -5.24 -44.15
C GLU A 660 -36.60 -5.79 -42.76
N ASN A 661 -35.62 -6.69 -42.67
CA ASN A 661 -35.12 -7.28 -41.43
C ASN A 661 -34.13 -6.37 -40.67
N GLY A 662 -33.86 -5.16 -41.16
CA GLY A 662 -32.90 -4.23 -40.58
C GLY A 662 -31.43 -4.57 -40.85
N ILE A 663 -31.14 -5.50 -41.75
CA ILE A 663 -29.78 -5.90 -42.10
C ILE A 663 -29.27 -4.97 -43.21
N ILE A 664 -28.04 -4.49 -43.05
CA ILE A 664 -27.38 -3.64 -44.04
C ILE A 664 -26.67 -4.57 -45.04
N PRO A 665 -26.76 -4.33 -46.36
CA PRO A 665 -26.09 -5.17 -47.36
C PRO A 665 -24.58 -5.28 -47.09
N PRO A 666 -24.02 -6.51 -47.07
CA PRO A 666 -22.65 -6.73 -46.61
C PRO A 666 -21.60 -6.07 -47.52
N ASP A 667 -21.89 -5.97 -48.82
CA ASP A 667 -20.95 -5.44 -49.82
C ASP A 667 -20.67 -3.94 -49.65
N THR A 668 -21.67 -3.17 -49.20
CA THR A 668 -21.57 -1.71 -49.01
C THR A 668 -21.41 -1.30 -47.55
N PHE A 669 -21.39 -2.26 -46.62
CA PHE A 669 -21.41 -2.01 -45.18
C PHE A 669 -20.34 -0.99 -44.74
N TYR A 670 -19.08 -1.21 -45.12
CA TYR A 670 -17.98 -0.33 -44.72
C TYR A 670 -18.03 1.04 -45.41
N ILE A 671 -18.54 1.12 -46.64
CA ILE A 671 -18.74 2.40 -47.33
C ILE A 671 -19.79 3.22 -46.58
N CYS A 672 -20.95 2.62 -46.30
CA CYS A 672 -22.00 3.25 -45.51
C CYS A 672 -21.51 3.66 -44.11
N LEU A 673 -20.65 2.84 -43.47
CA LEU A 673 -20.09 3.15 -42.15
C LEU A 673 -19.19 4.39 -42.18
N THR A 674 -18.30 4.49 -43.18
CA THR A 674 -17.45 5.66 -43.39
C THR A 674 -18.30 6.91 -43.58
N VAL A 675 -19.30 6.84 -44.46
CA VAL A 675 -20.19 7.96 -44.73
C VAL A 675 -20.99 8.35 -43.47
N TRP A 676 -21.49 7.39 -42.70
CA TRP A 676 -22.20 7.66 -41.46
C TRP A 676 -21.32 8.38 -40.43
N ALA A 677 -20.09 7.90 -40.22
CA ALA A 677 -19.17 8.47 -39.25
C ALA A 677 -18.83 9.95 -39.55
N SER A 678 -18.76 10.33 -40.82
CA SER A 678 -18.46 11.70 -41.24
C SER A 678 -19.67 12.61 -41.39
N ASN A 679 -20.83 12.09 -41.81
CA ASN A 679 -22.00 12.91 -42.15
C ASN A 679 -23.10 12.92 -41.08
N ASP A 680 -23.04 12.02 -40.09
CA ASP A 680 -23.93 12.04 -38.92
C ASP A 680 -23.14 12.14 -37.60
N PRO A 681 -22.39 13.22 -37.39
CA PRO A 681 -21.50 13.36 -36.24
C PRO A 681 -22.26 13.30 -34.91
N LEU A 682 -23.53 13.74 -34.87
CA LEU A 682 -24.36 13.67 -33.67
C LEU A 682 -24.73 12.23 -33.31
N GLY A 683 -25.19 11.44 -34.28
CA GLY A 683 -25.51 10.03 -34.07
C GLY A 683 -24.26 9.21 -33.71
N PHE A 684 -23.13 9.49 -34.39
CA PHE A 684 -21.86 8.84 -34.11
C PHE A 684 -21.34 9.17 -32.70
N ALA A 685 -21.28 10.46 -32.33
CA ALA A 685 -20.85 10.88 -31.00
C ALA A 685 -21.76 10.37 -29.88
N ALA A 686 -23.07 10.38 -30.09
CA ALA A 686 -24.04 9.86 -29.12
C ALA A 686 -23.88 8.36 -28.86
N SER A 687 -23.44 7.60 -29.87
CA SER A 687 -23.21 6.16 -29.74
C SER A 687 -21.98 5.80 -28.90
N GLN A 688 -21.08 6.77 -28.65
CA GLN A 688 -19.79 6.59 -27.96
C GLN A 688 -18.93 5.46 -28.56
N ALA A 689 -19.16 5.09 -29.82
CA ALA A 689 -18.41 4.05 -30.49
C ALA A 689 -17.09 4.60 -31.05
N ASN A 690 -15.99 4.18 -30.46
CA ASN A 690 -14.66 4.52 -30.96
C ASN A 690 -14.15 3.40 -31.87
N PHE A 691 -14.17 3.62 -33.18
CA PHE A 691 -13.64 2.67 -34.15
C PHE A 691 -12.12 2.83 -34.31
N TYR A 692 -11.41 1.71 -34.23
CA TYR A 692 -9.97 1.64 -34.48
C TYR A 692 -9.68 0.56 -35.52
N PRO A 693 -9.09 0.90 -36.68
CA PRO A 693 -8.67 2.25 -37.12
C PRO A 693 -9.86 3.20 -37.35
N PRO A 694 -9.66 4.53 -37.22
CA PRO A 694 -10.71 5.50 -37.51
C PRO A 694 -11.11 5.43 -39.00
N PRO A 695 -12.41 5.49 -39.33
CA PRO A 695 -12.85 5.60 -40.71
C PRO A 695 -12.26 6.85 -41.37
N PRO A 696 -11.89 6.79 -42.66
CA PRO A 696 -11.44 7.98 -43.37
C PRO A 696 -12.57 9.01 -43.45
N GLU A 697 -12.22 10.29 -43.43
CA GLU A 697 -13.21 11.35 -43.50
C GLU A 697 -13.74 11.49 -44.92
N TRP A 698 -15.07 11.49 -45.06
CA TRP A 698 -15.76 11.79 -46.32
C TRP A 698 -16.98 12.66 -46.04
N ILE A 699 -16.88 13.96 -46.31
CA ILE A 699 -17.98 14.90 -46.12
C ILE A 699 -18.75 15.01 -47.43
N HIS A 700 -20.06 14.77 -47.37
CA HIS A 700 -20.93 14.90 -48.51
C HIS A 700 -21.10 16.37 -48.88
N ASP A 701 -20.84 16.69 -50.14
CA ASP A 701 -21.36 17.91 -50.77
C ASP A 701 -22.29 17.51 -51.94
N LYS A 702 -23.51 18.04 -51.90
CA LYS A 702 -24.52 17.85 -52.95
C LYS A 702 -24.08 18.46 -54.28
N TYR A 703 -23.38 19.58 -54.26
CA TYR A 703 -23.03 20.37 -55.45
C TYR A 703 -21.66 20.06 -56.03
N ASP A 704 -20.90 19.15 -55.42
CA ASP A 704 -19.59 18.77 -55.94
C ASP A 704 -19.71 18.19 -57.36
N THR A 705 -19.05 18.88 -58.30
CA THR A 705 -19.04 18.60 -59.74
C THR A 705 -17.82 17.81 -60.19
N THR A 706 -16.83 17.59 -59.31
CA THR A 706 -15.55 16.96 -59.67
C THR A 706 -15.65 15.46 -59.90
N GLY A 707 -16.71 14.82 -59.38
CA GLY A 707 -16.86 13.37 -59.41
C GLY A 707 -15.86 12.62 -58.51
N GLU A 708 -14.99 13.35 -57.79
CA GLU A 708 -14.06 12.78 -56.82
C GLU A 708 -14.81 12.27 -55.59
N ASN A 709 -15.85 12.96 -55.13
CA ASN A 709 -16.69 12.46 -54.03
C ASN A 709 -17.44 11.16 -54.35
N LEU A 710 -17.55 10.76 -55.61
CA LEU A 710 -18.17 9.48 -55.96
C LEU A 710 -17.18 8.31 -55.82
N ARG A 711 -15.88 8.51 -56.14
CA ARG A 711 -14.83 7.47 -56.18
C ARG A 711 -14.23 7.22 -54.81
#